data_AF-A0A8T2ZTA8-F1
#
_entry.id   AF-A0A8T2ZTA8-F1
#
_cell.length_a   1.000
_cell.length_b   1.000
_cell.length_c   1.000
_cell.angle_alpha   90.00
_cell.angle_beta   90.00
_cell.angle_gamma   90.00
#
_symmetry.space_group_name_H-M   'P 1'
#
loop_
_entity.id
_entity.type
_entity.pdbx_description
1 polymer ?
#
loop_
_entity_poly.entity_id
_entity_poly.type
_entity_poly.pdbx_seq_one_letter_code
_entity_poly.pdbx_strand_id
1 'polypeptide(L)'
;MSRRGGGRRSSEPRPDQGSSTPSPSFQRGGGGDRGRGRGRRGGFTPAPSPAPVRAPPPAASGYLSATAGPSTSLTPQKMASSSTAPPPSASSSASMVELSQEIAKKLSFGSTSATGGSVPVSSKAIVPPPRPQLGRIGRKCTIRANHFVVEVSDRDLFHYDVAITPEITSKKVNRDVISQLVRSYRESHLGNRMPAYDGRKSLYTAGALPFEAKEFVVKLVEKNDPASSSSSVKKERQFNVAIKYASKVDMHHLKEFLSGRQKDVPQETIQILDIVLRASPSEKYVTVGRSFFSLDLGKKGELGNGIEYWRGYYQSLRPTQMGLSLNIDVSARSFYEPILVTEFVAKYFTLRDLSRPLSDQDRVKVKRALRGIKVEISYRDYARSFKVTGISNLPVDKTMFTLDDKKTKVSVHQYFWDRYNIGLKYTSLPPLQAGTDAKPIYLPMELCKIAGGQRYTKKLNERQVTALLRATCQRPSARENSIKEMVGHNDYSRNVLVRNEFGIQVKEELTSVDARVLPAPMLKYHDTGREARVDPHLGQWNMINKKMVNGGRIDFWTCVNFSTRVQRDLPFEFCRQLMDMCNSKGMEFHPDPIIQIHSADSKYIEKALHDVHKKCTAKLANQKGKQLQLLIIILPDFSGSYGKIKRICETELGIVSQCCQPLQAKKLSKQYLENVALKINVKAGGRNTVLNDAIQRRIPNVTDFPTIIFGADVTHPQPGEDSSPSIAAVVASMDWPEVTKYRGLVSAQAHREEIIQDLYKKYQDPQKGLVHSGMIRELFIAFRRSTGQKPHRIIFYRDGVSEGQFSQVLLHEMQAIREACGTLEEGYCPRVTFVVVQKRHHTRFFPADHNKRDLTDKSGNILPGTVVDSKICHPTEFDFYLNSHAGIQGTSRPTHYHVLFDENNFTADGLQTLTNNLCYTYARCTRSVSIGQTIIPPSSFFM
;
A
#
# COMPACT_ATOMS: atom_id res chain seq x y z
N MET A 1 6.38 20.51 -61.72
CA MET A 1 5.89 20.15 -63.07
C MET A 1 6.12 18.65 -63.29
N SER A 2 5.48 18.06 -64.31
CA SER A 2 5.69 16.73 -64.95
C SER A 2 6.32 15.55 -64.18
N ARG A 3 5.93 14.27 -64.34
CA ARG A 3 4.75 13.53 -64.86
C ARG A 3 5.28 12.11 -65.16
N ARG A 4 4.59 11.07 -64.69
CA ARG A 4 4.64 9.65 -65.20
C ARG A 4 5.99 8.90 -65.08
N GLY A 5 6.02 7.56 -64.99
CA GLY A 5 4.94 6.62 -64.66
C GLY A 5 5.04 5.24 -65.33
N GLY A 6 5.00 4.16 -64.53
CA GLY A 6 4.87 2.75 -64.97
C GLY A 6 6.19 2.09 -65.43
N GLY A 7 6.35 0.76 -65.38
CA GLY A 7 5.53 -0.27 -64.70
C GLY A 7 5.58 -1.68 -65.34
N ARG A 8 5.41 -2.75 -64.52
CA ARG A 8 5.35 -4.19 -64.90
C ARG A 8 6.73 -4.79 -65.31
N ARG A 9 7.01 -6.12 -65.26
CA ARG A 9 6.22 -7.34 -64.91
C ARG A 9 7.17 -8.53 -64.56
N SER A 10 6.67 -9.54 -63.80
CA SER A 10 7.22 -10.93 -63.62
C SER A 10 8.64 -11.08 -63.00
N SER A 11 9.02 -12.19 -62.34
CA SER A 11 8.31 -13.46 -61.98
C SER A 11 8.93 -14.10 -60.71
N GLU A 12 8.16 -14.93 -59.99
CA GLU A 12 8.61 -15.82 -58.89
C GLU A 12 9.34 -17.07 -59.47
N PRO A 13 10.13 -17.88 -58.69
CA PRO A 13 9.73 -18.50 -57.43
C PRO A 13 10.76 -18.46 -56.26
N ARG A 14 10.39 -19.15 -55.17
CA ARG A 14 10.99 -19.25 -53.81
C ARG A 14 11.90 -20.51 -53.67
N PRO A 15 12.63 -20.78 -52.54
CA PRO A 15 12.44 -20.24 -51.18
C PRO A 15 13.69 -19.94 -50.29
N ASP A 16 13.34 -19.45 -49.08
CA ASP A 16 14.03 -19.56 -47.78
C ASP A 16 15.08 -18.53 -47.27
N GLN A 17 15.02 -18.38 -45.93
CA GLN A 17 15.88 -17.65 -44.99
C GLN A 17 15.92 -16.09 -44.96
N GLY A 18 15.31 -15.52 -43.90
CA GLY A 18 16.09 -14.75 -42.91
C GLY A 18 16.21 -13.21 -43.01
N SER A 19 15.19 -12.45 -42.60
CA SER A 19 15.33 -11.12 -41.94
C SER A 19 14.01 -10.72 -41.26
N SER A 20 13.91 -10.06 -40.10
CA SER A 20 14.67 -8.99 -39.41
C SER A 20 14.38 -7.57 -39.94
N THR A 21 13.27 -6.98 -39.48
CA THR A 21 12.87 -5.58 -39.70
C THR A 21 12.36 -4.92 -38.40
N PRO A 22 12.39 -3.56 -38.27
CA PRO A 22 12.82 -2.94 -37.00
C PRO A 22 11.72 -2.33 -36.13
N SER A 23 12.08 -2.01 -34.88
CA SER A 23 11.28 -1.18 -33.98
C SER A 23 11.43 0.33 -34.30
N PRO A 24 10.35 1.12 -34.32
CA PRO A 24 10.43 2.56 -34.60
C PRO A 24 10.98 3.36 -33.41
N SER A 25 12.00 4.18 -33.66
CA SER A 25 12.58 5.10 -32.68
C SER A 25 12.08 6.53 -32.89
N PHE A 26 11.37 7.08 -31.90
CA PHE A 26 10.94 8.47 -31.94
C PHE A 26 12.04 9.42 -31.45
N GLN A 27 12.54 10.25 -32.37
CA GLN A 27 13.38 11.39 -32.04
C GLN A 27 12.60 12.46 -31.24
N ARG A 28 13.32 13.24 -30.45
CA ARG A 28 12.87 14.56 -29.99
C ARG A 28 13.86 15.60 -30.47
N GLY A 29 13.43 16.48 -31.36
CA GLY A 29 14.23 17.62 -31.80
C GLY A 29 14.47 18.61 -30.66
N GLY A 30 15.66 19.20 -30.64
CA GLY A 30 15.96 20.38 -29.85
C GLY A 30 16.27 21.54 -30.79
N GLY A 31 15.46 22.59 -30.75
CA GLY A 31 15.84 23.89 -31.32
C GLY A 31 16.72 24.63 -30.32
N GLY A 32 17.90 25.05 -30.75
CA GLY A 32 18.73 26.02 -30.03
C GLY A 32 18.77 27.33 -30.81
N ASP A 33 18.92 28.45 -30.10
CA ASP A 33 19.10 29.76 -30.72
C ASP A 33 20.24 30.54 -30.03
N ARG A 34 20.81 31.53 -30.73
CA ARG A 34 22.10 32.19 -30.41
C ARG A 34 21.92 33.70 -30.16
N GLY A 35 21.81 34.11 -28.91
CA GLY A 35 21.94 35.51 -28.51
C GLY A 35 23.40 35.90 -28.24
N ARG A 36 23.96 36.86 -29.00
CA ARG A 36 25.24 37.54 -28.68
C ARG A 36 24.97 38.77 -27.80
N GLY A 37 25.80 39.01 -26.79
CA GLY A 37 25.83 40.24 -25.99
C GLY A 37 27.26 40.63 -25.62
N ARG A 38 27.58 41.93 -25.64
CA ARG A 38 28.91 42.51 -25.35
C ARG A 38 28.87 43.38 -24.08
N GLY A 39 30.00 43.48 -23.39
CA GLY A 39 30.25 44.48 -22.33
C GLY A 39 30.35 43.87 -20.92
N ARG A 40 31.13 44.45 -19.99
CA ARG A 40 32.05 45.61 -20.09
C ARG A 40 33.22 45.41 -19.11
N ARG A 41 34.33 46.14 -19.28
CA ARG A 41 35.48 46.13 -18.35
C ARG A 41 35.10 46.65 -16.96
N GLY A 42 35.76 46.11 -15.95
CA GLY A 42 35.86 46.67 -14.59
C GLY A 42 36.78 45.77 -13.76
N GLY A 43 37.89 46.31 -13.25
CA GLY A 43 38.86 45.56 -12.46
C GLY A 43 39.62 46.47 -11.51
N PHE A 44 40.08 45.91 -10.39
CA PHE A 44 40.97 46.55 -9.44
C PHE A 44 41.90 45.50 -8.80
N THR A 45 43.05 45.97 -8.31
CA THR A 45 44.19 45.19 -7.82
C THR A 45 44.11 44.86 -6.31
N PRO A 46 44.98 43.97 -5.77
CA PRO A 46 44.70 43.23 -4.53
C PRO A 46 45.57 43.60 -3.31
N ALA A 47 45.41 42.80 -2.24
CA ALA A 47 46.27 42.63 -1.05
C ALA A 47 46.00 43.57 0.15
N PRO A 48 46.44 43.22 1.39
CA PRO A 48 47.17 42.01 1.81
C PRO A 48 46.49 41.17 2.92
N SER A 49 47.10 40.01 3.22
CA SER A 49 46.77 39.14 4.37
C SER A 49 47.31 39.70 5.70
N PRO A 50 46.89 39.12 6.84
CA PRO A 50 47.93 38.61 7.75
C PRO A 50 47.64 37.21 8.33
N ALA A 51 48.73 36.54 8.75
CA ALA A 51 48.79 35.32 9.56
C ALA A 51 50.23 35.21 10.12
N PRO A 52 50.57 34.28 11.04
CA PRO A 52 49.74 33.50 11.96
C PRO A 52 50.13 33.76 13.45
N VAL A 53 49.42 33.14 14.41
CA VAL A 53 49.89 33.02 15.82
C VAL A 53 49.80 31.55 16.26
N ARG A 54 50.61 31.17 17.27
CA ARG A 54 51.18 29.82 17.49
C ARG A 54 50.91 29.35 18.93
N ALA A 55 50.50 28.09 19.12
CA ALA A 55 50.44 27.44 20.45
C ALA A 55 51.86 27.09 20.97
N PRO A 56 52.07 26.85 22.28
CA PRO A 56 52.14 25.45 22.77
C PRO A 56 51.59 25.31 24.24
N PRO A 57 52.03 24.38 25.14
CA PRO A 57 51.10 23.35 25.64
C PRO A 57 51.07 23.18 27.20
N PRO A 58 51.14 22.00 27.89
CA PRO A 58 50.19 21.68 28.96
C PRO A 58 50.79 21.36 30.35
N ALA A 59 49.95 21.00 31.33
CA ALA A 59 50.34 20.45 32.64
C ALA A 59 49.46 19.24 33.04
N ALA A 60 49.97 18.34 33.90
CA ALA A 60 49.29 17.10 34.32
C ALA A 60 49.77 16.56 35.70
N SER A 61 48.89 15.83 36.42
CA SER A 61 49.10 14.92 37.59
C SER A 61 47.70 14.34 37.98
N GLY A 62 47.46 13.16 38.60
CA GLY A 62 48.27 12.12 39.28
C GLY A 62 47.90 12.05 40.79
N TYR A 63 47.55 10.95 41.48
CA TYR A 63 47.40 9.48 41.26
C TYR A 63 46.15 8.99 42.08
N LEU A 64 45.76 7.73 42.41
CA LEU A 64 46.17 6.29 42.32
C LEU A 64 44.91 5.44 41.95
N SER A 65 44.85 4.13 41.62
CA SER A 65 45.79 2.98 41.50
C SER A 65 45.78 1.87 42.59
N ALA A 66 44.85 0.89 42.50
CA ALA A 66 44.88 -0.49 43.10
C ALA A 66 43.98 -1.43 42.23
N THR A 67 44.28 -2.67 41.78
CA THR A 67 44.92 -3.92 42.29
C THR A 67 44.04 -4.73 43.27
N ALA A 68 43.78 -6.04 43.14
CA ALA A 68 44.24 -7.08 42.19
C ALA A 68 43.22 -8.26 42.06
N GLY A 69 43.54 -9.31 41.28
CA GLY A 69 42.91 -10.66 41.34
C GLY A 69 43.89 -11.70 41.95
N PRO A 70 43.80 -13.03 41.67
CA PRO A 70 42.88 -13.80 40.83
C PRO A 70 42.08 -14.84 41.71
N SER A 71 41.97 -16.18 41.59
CA SER A 71 42.30 -17.26 40.61
C SER A 71 41.66 -18.60 41.03
N THR A 72 41.16 -19.43 40.07
CA THR A 72 41.03 -20.93 40.11
C THR A 72 40.20 -21.61 41.23
N SER A 73 39.73 -22.88 41.16
CA SER A 73 39.34 -23.83 40.10
C SER A 73 38.65 -25.07 40.74
N LEU A 74 38.13 -26.01 39.92
CA LEU A 74 37.87 -27.46 40.16
C LEU A 74 36.43 -27.99 39.91
N THR A 75 36.37 -28.98 39.02
CA THR A 75 35.33 -30.03 38.83
C THR A 75 35.77 -31.31 39.60
N PRO A 76 35.12 -32.51 39.62
CA PRO A 76 34.12 -33.06 38.67
C PRO A 76 33.06 -34.09 39.20
N GLN A 77 32.35 -34.77 38.27
CA GLN A 77 31.60 -36.05 38.41
C GLN A 77 30.25 -36.02 39.21
N LYS A 78 29.23 -36.88 38.99
CA LYS A 78 28.99 -37.98 38.01
C LYS A 78 27.48 -38.31 37.81
N MET A 79 27.19 -39.10 36.75
CA MET A 79 26.16 -40.16 36.55
C MET A 79 25.22 -40.54 37.73
N ALA A 80 23.98 -41.07 37.62
CA ALA A 80 22.97 -41.36 36.56
C ALA A 80 21.63 -41.75 37.29
N SER A 81 20.57 -42.45 36.82
CA SER A 81 20.23 -43.20 35.58
C SER A 81 18.70 -43.43 35.39
N SER A 82 18.30 -43.75 34.16
CA SER A 82 17.07 -44.40 33.61
C SER A 82 15.99 -45.11 34.48
N SER A 83 14.74 -45.03 33.99
CA SER A 83 13.80 -46.18 33.85
C SER A 83 12.81 -45.94 32.67
N THR A 84 12.18 -47.00 32.12
CA THR A 84 11.38 -46.90 30.86
C THR A 84 10.23 -47.91 30.71
N ALA A 85 9.02 -47.41 30.38
CA ALA A 85 7.92 -48.07 29.64
C ALA A 85 7.18 -49.25 30.36
N PRO A 86 6.02 -49.79 29.84
CA PRO A 86 5.29 -49.49 28.60
C PRO A 86 3.75 -49.18 28.86
N PRO A 87 2.69 -49.51 28.04
CA PRO A 87 1.44 -48.70 27.96
C PRO A 87 0.13 -49.44 28.39
N PRO A 88 -1.10 -48.88 28.21
CA PRO A 88 -1.89 -49.16 26.98
C PRO A 88 -2.99 -48.14 26.51
N SER A 89 -3.46 -48.36 25.27
CA SER A 89 -4.80 -48.12 24.65
C SER A 89 -5.84 -47.05 25.11
N ALA A 90 -6.10 -46.10 24.19
CA ALA A 90 -7.37 -45.81 23.47
C ALA A 90 -8.73 -45.45 24.16
N SER A 91 -9.44 -44.52 23.49
CA SER A 91 -10.82 -43.99 23.74
C SER A 91 -10.98 -43.06 24.97
N SER A 92 -11.95 -42.14 25.03
CA SER A 92 -13.11 -41.85 24.16
C SER A 92 -13.34 -40.32 24.00
N SER A 93 -14.35 -39.91 23.23
CA SER A 93 -14.58 -38.52 22.80
C SER A 93 -15.66 -37.77 23.60
N ALA A 94 -15.26 -36.89 24.53
CA ALA A 94 -16.21 -36.10 25.34
C ALA A 94 -15.90 -34.58 25.47
N SER A 95 -14.63 -34.15 25.45
CA SER A 95 -14.20 -32.84 26.00
C SER A 95 -14.51 -31.57 25.18
N MET A 96 -15.14 -31.66 24.00
CA MET A 96 -15.47 -30.46 23.19
C MET A 96 -16.83 -29.82 23.50
N VAL A 97 -17.73 -30.52 24.21
CA VAL A 97 -19.07 -29.98 24.52
C VAL A 97 -19.02 -29.04 25.72
N GLU A 98 -18.33 -29.42 26.79
CA GLU A 98 -18.25 -28.63 28.04
C GLU A 98 -17.54 -27.29 27.82
N LEU A 99 -16.41 -27.30 27.11
CA LEU A 99 -15.66 -26.08 26.77
C LEU A 99 -16.51 -25.10 25.92
N SER A 100 -17.43 -25.63 25.10
CA SER A 100 -18.38 -24.81 24.32
C SER A 100 -19.48 -24.20 25.19
N GLN A 101 -19.93 -24.90 26.22
CA GLN A 101 -20.98 -24.42 27.15
C GLN A 101 -20.43 -23.40 28.16
N GLU A 102 -19.18 -23.52 28.61
CA GLU A 102 -18.58 -22.56 29.54
C GLU A 102 -18.34 -21.19 28.87
N ILE A 103 -17.93 -21.19 27.59
CA ILE A 103 -17.80 -19.97 26.78
C ILE A 103 -19.17 -19.31 26.59
N ALA A 104 -20.24 -20.09 26.36
CA ALA A 104 -21.60 -19.56 26.24
C ALA A 104 -22.08 -18.88 27.54
N LYS A 105 -21.83 -19.48 28.72
CA LYS A 105 -22.20 -18.91 30.03
C LYS A 105 -21.44 -17.62 30.39
N LYS A 106 -20.22 -17.42 29.89
CA LYS A 106 -19.42 -16.20 30.13
C LYS A 106 -19.76 -15.04 29.21
N LEU A 107 -20.71 -15.20 28.27
CA LEU A 107 -21.18 -14.15 27.34
C LEU A 107 -22.58 -13.60 27.68
N SER A 108 -23.15 -13.96 28.82
CA SER A 108 -24.46 -13.48 29.28
C SER A 108 -24.39 -12.87 30.69
N PHE A 109 -24.48 -11.54 30.78
CA PHE A 109 -24.92 -10.83 31.98
C PHE A 109 -26.07 -9.90 31.61
N GLY A 110 -27.12 -9.90 32.44
CA GLY A 110 -28.46 -9.49 32.01
C GLY A 110 -28.72 -7.99 31.97
N SER A 111 -29.53 -7.56 31.01
CA SER A 111 -30.21 -6.27 31.05
C SER A 111 -31.28 -6.27 32.15
N THR A 112 -31.11 -5.44 33.17
CA THR A 112 -32.18 -5.10 34.11
C THR A 112 -32.79 -3.75 33.72
N SER A 113 -34.12 -3.70 33.65
CA SER A 113 -34.87 -2.51 33.26
C SER A 113 -34.99 -1.52 34.43
N ALA A 114 -34.42 -0.33 34.27
CA ALA A 114 -34.69 0.84 35.11
C ALA A 114 -35.10 2.02 34.22
N THR A 115 -36.04 2.83 34.70
CA THR A 115 -36.69 3.89 33.93
C THR A 115 -35.89 5.19 33.87
N GLY A 116 -35.94 5.87 32.71
CA GLY A 116 -35.76 7.32 32.62
C GLY A 116 -34.38 7.88 33.00
N GLY A 117 -33.34 7.58 32.22
CA GLY A 117 -32.04 8.25 32.35
C GLY A 117 -31.17 8.10 31.10
N SER A 118 -30.43 9.15 30.74
CA SER A 118 -29.45 9.09 29.66
C SER A 118 -28.29 8.16 30.04
N VAL A 119 -28.05 7.12 29.25
CA VAL A 119 -26.95 6.17 29.51
C VAL A 119 -25.61 6.92 29.44
N PRO A 120 -24.78 6.89 30.50
CA PRO A 120 -23.52 7.63 30.52
C PRO A 120 -22.51 6.99 29.55
N VAL A 121 -21.93 7.83 28.68
CA VAL A 121 -20.83 7.41 27.78
C VAL A 121 -19.65 6.93 28.61
N SER A 122 -19.05 5.81 28.21
CA SER A 122 -17.86 5.26 28.87
C SER A 122 -16.72 6.28 28.87
N SER A 123 -16.29 6.71 30.06
CA SER A 123 -15.30 7.75 30.31
C SER A 123 -13.85 7.41 29.88
N LYS A 124 -13.68 6.36 29.07
CA LYS A 124 -12.40 5.89 28.51
C LYS A 124 -12.25 6.12 27.00
N ALA A 125 -13.27 6.66 26.33
CA ALA A 125 -13.15 7.04 24.93
C ALA A 125 -12.26 8.29 24.77
N ILE A 126 -11.04 8.13 24.26
CA ILE A 126 -10.20 9.27 23.88
C ILE A 126 -10.80 9.91 22.63
N VAL A 127 -11.42 11.08 22.80
CA VAL A 127 -12.02 11.87 21.72
C VAL A 127 -10.93 12.66 21.00
N PRO A 128 -10.82 12.61 19.66
CA PRO A 128 -9.86 13.43 18.92
C PRO A 128 -10.04 14.94 19.15
N PRO A 129 -8.96 15.74 19.09
CA PRO A 129 -9.03 17.17 19.31
C PRO A 129 -9.93 17.85 18.27
N PRO A 130 -10.78 18.81 18.68
CA PRO A 130 -11.53 19.62 17.74
C PRO A 130 -10.58 20.49 16.92
N ARG A 131 -10.98 20.82 15.69
CA ARG A 131 -10.21 21.70 14.80
C ARG A 131 -9.96 23.07 15.46
N PRO A 132 -8.70 23.47 15.73
CA PRO A 132 -8.41 24.67 16.52
C PRO A 132 -8.71 25.98 15.75
N GLN A 133 -8.46 26.00 14.44
CA GLN A 133 -8.97 26.99 13.50
C GLN A 133 -8.84 26.46 12.05
N LEU A 134 -9.33 27.23 11.07
CA LEU A 134 -8.89 27.08 9.68
C LEU A 134 -7.55 27.81 9.48
N GLY A 135 -6.64 27.21 8.71
CA GLY A 135 -5.36 27.82 8.35
C GLY A 135 -5.53 29.03 7.42
N ARG A 136 -4.57 29.95 7.47
CA ARG A 136 -4.55 31.25 6.80
C ARG A 136 -3.29 31.45 5.95
N ILE A 137 -2.21 30.72 6.20
CA ILE A 137 -0.95 30.80 5.45
C ILE A 137 -1.10 30.18 4.06
N GLY A 138 -0.45 30.79 3.07
CA GLY A 138 -0.38 30.32 1.68
C GLY A 138 -1.26 31.12 0.71
N ARG A 139 -0.94 31.07 -0.59
CA ARG A 139 -1.72 31.73 -1.64
C ARG A 139 -3.07 31.01 -1.78
N LYS A 140 -4.17 31.70 -1.47
CA LYS A 140 -5.53 31.17 -1.68
C LYS A 140 -5.77 30.81 -3.15
N CYS A 141 -6.44 29.69 -3.39
CA CYS A 141 -6.93 29.28 -4.71
C CYS A 141 -8.17 28.40 -4.58
N THR A 142 -8.96 28.30 -5.65
CA THR A 142 -10.09 27.35 -5.72
C THR A 142 -9.67 26.14 -6.54
N ILE A 143 -10.04 24.95 -6.07
CA ILE A 143 -9.81 23.66 -6.72
C ILE A 143 -11.12 22.87 -6.74
N ARG A 144 -11.16 21.77 -7.49
CA ARG A 144 -12.31 20.84 -7.51
C ARG A 144 -11.90 19.50 -6.92
N ALA A 145 -12.73 18.94 -6.06
CA ALA A 145 -12.54 17.63 -5.46
C ALA A 145 -13.52 16.61 -6.08
N ASN A 146 -13.15 15.32 -6.14
CA ASN A 146 -14.05 14.24 -6.57
C ASN A 146 -15.08 13.85 -5.47
N HIS A 147 -15.68 14.88 -4.89
CA HIS A 147 -16.67 14.85 -3.83
C HIS A 147 -17.96 15.45 -4.39
N PHE A 148 -19.05 14.74 -4.18
CA PHE A 148 -20.38 15.10 -4.66
C PHE A 148 -21.26 15.32 -3.43
N VAL A 149 -21.95 16.47 -3.36
CA VAL A 149 -22.80 16.81 -2.20
C VAL A 149 -24.01 15.87 -2.18
N VAL A 150 -24.33 15.35 -1.00
CA VAL A 150 -25.48 14.47 -0.78
C VAL A 150 -26.44 15.15 0.20
N GLU A 151 -27.65 15.41 -0.29
CA GLU A 151 -28.77 15.92 0.50
C GLU A 151 -29.70 14.73 0.80
N VAL A 152 -30.23 14.67 2.02
CA VAL A 152 -31.05 13.55 2.50
C VAL A 152 -32.32 14.10 3.13
N SER A 153 -33.46 13.62 2.65
CA SER A 153 -34.78 13.98 3.18
C SER A 153 -34.94 13.52 4.62
N ASP A 154 -35.76 14.24 5.39
CA ASP A 154 -36.13 13.84 6.73
C ASP A 154 -37.13 12.68 6.68
N ARG A 155 -36.62 11.45 6.78
CA ARG A 155 -37.40 10.20 6.75
C ARG A 155 -36.90 9.27 7.82
N ASP A 156 -37.81 8.75 8.63
CA ASP A 156 -37.50 7.68 9.58
C ASP A 156 -36.92 6.46 8.85
N LEU A 157 -35.71 6.05 9.22
CA LEU A 157 -35.08 4.84 8.69
C LEU A 157 -35.21 3.71 9.71
N PHE A 158 -35.56 2.52 9.24
CA PHE A 158 -35.79 1.34 10.07
C PHE A 158 -34.87 0.20 9.63
N HIS A 159 -34.19 -0.43 10.59
CA HIS A 159 -33.33 -1.61 10.40
C HIS A 159 -34.09 -2.88 10.81
N TYR A 160 -33.98 -3.88 9.93
CA TYR A 160 -34.47 -5.23 10.12
C TYR A 160 -33.32 -6.23 9.94
N ASP A 161 -33.23 -7.19 10.85
CA ASP A 161 -32.41 -8.38 10.70
C ASP A 161 -33.06 -9.40 9.77
N VAL A 162 -32.22 -10.06 8.97
CA VAL A 162 -32.59 -11.03 7.94
C VAL A 162 -31.83 -12.33 8.16
N ALA A 163 -32.57 -13.44 8.23
CA ALA A 163 -32.03 -14.79 8.14
C ALA A 163 -32.53 -15.46 6.85
N ILE A 164 -31.63 -16.13 6.13
CA ILE A 164 -31.94 -16.88 4.90
C ILE A 164 -31.53 -18.34 5.11
N THR A 165 -32.50 -19.24 4.97
CA THR A 165 -32.33 -20.69 5.14
C THR A 165 -32.61 -21.41 3.82
N PRO A 166 -31.71 -22.31 3.34
CA PRO A 166 -30.39 -22.63 3.90
C PRO A 166 -29.38 -21.48 3.78
N GLU A 167 -28.37 -21.44 4.66
CA GLU A 167 -27.36 -20.38 4.68
C GLU A 167 -26.59 -20.30 3.35
N ILE A 168 -26.42 -19.09 2.82
CA ILE A 168 -25.73 -18.84 1.55
C ILE A 168 -24.49 -17.95 1.76
N THR A 169 -23.32 -18.52 1.46
CA THR A 169 -22.02 -17.82 1.50
C THR A 169 -21.85 -16.74 0.42
N SER A 170 -22.77 -16.66 -0.55
CA SER A 170 -22.69 -15.75 -1.70
C SER A 170 -23.56 -14.52 -1.51
N LYS A 171 -22.93 -13.36 -1.22
CA LYS A 171 -23.60 -12.06 -1.15
C LYS A 171 -24.47 -11.72 -2.36
N LYS A 172 -24.11 -12.20 -3.57
CA LYS A 172 -24.94 -11.97 -4.77
C LYS A 172 -26.25 -12.76 -4.67
N VAL A 173 -26.17 -14.06 -4.37
CA VAL A 173 -27.37 -14.91 -4.27
C VAL A 173 -28.30 -14.46 -3.14
N ASN A 174 -27.74 -14.01 -2.01
CA ASN A 174 -28.53 -13.38 -0.95
C ASN A 174 -29.35 -12.18 -1.48
N ARG A 175 -28.75 -11.34 -2.33
CA ARG A 175 -29.46 -10.22 -2.96
C ARG A 175 -30.44 -10.69 -4.01
N ASP A 176 -30.07 -11.66 -4.86
CA ASP A 176 -31.00 -12.25 -5.85
C ASP A 176 -32.28 -12.80 -5.16
N VAL A 177 -32.14 -13.43 -3.98
CA VAL A 177 -33.24 -13.87 -3.12
C VAL A 177 -34.06 -12.69 -2.58
N ILE A 178 -33.45 -11.68 -1.95
CA ILE A 178 -34.20 -10.53 -1.41
C ILE A 178 -34.88 -9.70 -2.53
N SER A 179 -34.21 -9.48 -3.67
CA SER A 179 -34.79 -8.81 -4.83
C SER A 179 -35.95 -9.62 -5.43
N GLN A 180 -35.98 -10.95 -5.25
CA GLN A 180 -37.13 -11.78 -5.62
C GLN A 180 -38.25 -11.74 -4.57
N LEU A 181 -37.91 -11.70 -3.26
CA LEU A 181 -38.87 -11.46 -2.18
C LEU A 181 -39.63 -10.16 -2.42
N VAL A 182 -38.91 -9.06 -2.70
CA VAL A 182 -39.53 -7.77 -3.00
C VAL A 182 -40.46 -7.87 -4.23
N ARG A 183 -40.05 -8.53 -5.32
CA ARG A 183 -40.95 -8.72 -6.49
C ARG A 183 -42.22 -9.51 -6.16
N SER A 184 -42.14 -10.52 -5.29
CA SER A 184 -43.28 -11.37 -4.94
C SER A 184 -44.20 -10.78 -3.85
N TYR A 185 -43.68 -9.91 -2.99
CA TYR A 185 -44.35 -9.55 -1.72
C TYR A 185 -44.42 -8.03 -1.43
N ARG A 186 -43.93 -7.16 -2.32
CA ARG A 186 -43.91 -5.69 -2.12
C ARG A 186 -45.29 -5.11 -1.81
N GLU A 187 -46.26 -5.37 -2.68
CA GLU A 187 -47.62 -4.81 -2.58
C GLU A 187 -48.40 -5.42 -1.41
N SER A 188 -48.30 -6.74 -1.24
CA SER A 188 -49.14 -7.48 -0.29
C SER A 188 -48.59 -7.58 1.14
N HIS A 189 -47.29 -7.41 1.35
CA HIS A 189 -46.64 -7.64 2.65
C HIS A 189 -45.64 -6.56 3.08
N LEU A 190 -44.95 -5.90 2.14
CA LEU A 190 -43.96 -4.86 2.47
C LEU A 190 -44.56 -3.44 2.51
N GLY A 191 -45.87 -3.29 2.40
CA GLY A 191 -46.53 -1.97 2.41
C GLY A 191 -46.06 -1.05 1.27
N ASN A 192 -45.80 -1.62 0.09
CA ASN A 192 -45.21 -0.96 -1.07
C ASN A 192 -43.77 -0.41 -0.91
N ARG A 193 -43.12 -0.62 0.25
CA ARG A 193 -41.72 -0.21 0.49
C ARG A 193 -40.73 -0.92 -0.43
N MET A 194 -39.59 -0.29 -0.66
CA MET A 194 -38.44 -0.85 -1.39
C MET A 194 -37.22 -0.94 -0.46
N PRO A 195 -36.92 -2.12 0.10
CA PRO A 195 -35.81 -2.25 1.04
C PRO A 195 -34.43 -2.20 0.37
N ALA A 196 -33.44 -1.62 1.05
CA ALA A 196 -32.03 -1.74 0.74
C ALA A 196 -31.39 -2.83 1.62
N TYR A 197 -30.47 -3.63 1.08
CA TYR A 197 -29.95 -4.83 1.76
C TYR A 197 -28.44 -5.04 1.58
N ASP A 198 -27.71 -5.29 2.67
CA ASP A 198 -26.23 -5.39 2.65
C ASP A 198 -25.70 -6.61 1.87
N GLY A 199 -26.53 -7.65 1.73
CA GLY A 199 -26.16 -8.97 1.18
C GLY A 199 -25.77 -10.02 2.22
N ARG A 200 -26.04 -9.82 3.52
CA ARG A 200 -25.83 -10.79 4.61
C ARG A 200 -27.02 -10.89 5.55
N LYS A 201 -27.27 -9.84 6.33
CA LYS A 201 -28.16 -9.86 7.51
C LYS A 201 -28.93 -8.56 7.74
N SER A 202 -28.51 -7.44 7.19
CA SER A 202 -29.12 -6.15 7.52
C SER A 202 -29.89 -5.57 6.34
N LEU A 203 -31.19 -5.40 6.53
CA LEU A 203 -32.16 -4.84 5.60
C LEU A 203 -32.71 -3.53 6.17
N TYR A 204 -32.91 -2.54 5.31
CA TYR A 204 -33.28 -1.19 5.72
C TYR A 204 -34.44 -0.67 4.86
N THR A 205 -35.32 0.12 5.46
CA THR A 205 -36.45 0.78 4.79
C THR A 205 -36.59 2.22 5.28
N ALA A 206 -37.18 3.08 4.45
CA ALA A 206 -37.63 4.41 4.86
C ALA A 206 -39.13 4.33 5.17
N GLY A 207 -39.51 4.53 6.43
CA GLY A 207 -40.80 4.15 6.98
C GLY A 207 -40.89 2.66 7.33
N ALA A 208 -41.66 2.31 8.36
CA ALA A 208 -41.77 0.94 8.86
C ALA A 208 -42.46 -0.02 7.86
N LEU A 209 -42.08 -1.29 7.95
CA LEU A 209 -42.83 -2.42 7.40
C LEU A 209 -44.09 -2.70 8.26
N PRO A 210 -45.18 -3.25 7.70
CA PRO A 210 -46.43 -3.51 8.43
C PRO A 210 -46.38 -4.77 9.31
N PHE A 211 -45.20 -5.12 9.84
CA PHE A 211 -44.97 -6.24 10.75
C PHE A 211 -43.66 -6.05 11.53
N GLU A 212 -43.60 -6.58 12.76
CA GLU A 212 -42.34 -6.65 13.52
C GLU A 212 -41.51 -7.87 13.15
N ALA A 213 -42.14 -9.02 12.87
CA ALA A 213 -41.46 -10.23 12.40
C ALA A 213 -42.35 -10.97 11.38
N LYS A 214 -41.75 -11.45 10.28
CA LYS A 214 -42.46 -12.30 9.31
C LYS A 214 -41.50 -13.20 8.52
N GLU A 215 -41.94 -14.41 8.24
CA GLU A 215 -41.25 -15.34 7.35
C GLU A 215 -41.87 -15.35 5.94
N PHE A 216 -41.01 -15.55 4.94
CA PHE A 216 -41.35 -15.54 3.53
C PHE A 216 -40.77 -16.77 2.83
N VAL A 217 -41.55 -17.40 1.95
CA VAL A 217 -41.09 -18.50 1.10
C VAL A 217 -40.70 -17.93 -0.27
N VAL A 218 -39.40 -17.82 -0.53
CA VAL A 218 -38.87 -17.26 -1.78
C VAL A 218 -38.42 -18.38 -2.70
N LYS A 219 -39.07 -18.49 -3.86
CA LYS A 219 -38.64 -19.38 -4.94
C LYS A 219 -37.73 -18.62 -5.90
N LEU A 220 -36.45 -18.95 -5.91
CA LEU A 220 -35.49 -18.42 -6.88
C LEU A 220 -35.35 -19.40 -8.06
N VAL A 221 -35.74 -18.95 -9.24
CA VAL A 221 -35.42 -19.64 -10.50
C VAL A 221 -33.95 -19.35 -10.84
N GLU A 222 -33.14 -20.39 -11.06
CA GLU A 222 -31.77 -20.20 -11.54
C GLU A 222 -31.80 -19.59 -12.96
N LYS A 223 -31.39 -18.32 -13.08
CA LYS A 223 -31.27 -17.63 -14.37
C LYS A 223 -30.12 -18.21 -15.19
N ASN A 224 -30.46 -19.10 -16.12
CA ASN A 224 -29.69 -19.26 -17.35
C ASN A 224 -29.97 -18.06 -18.28
N ASP A 225 -29.05 -17.76 -19.20
CA ASP A 225 -29.15 -16.58 -20.07
C ASP A 225 -30.31 -16.63 -21.09
N PRO A 226 -30.80 -15.47 -21.58
CA PRO A 226 -32.17 -15.33 -22.12
C PRO A 226 -32.29 -15.73 -23.60
N ALA A 227 -31.96 -16.99 -23.93
CA ALA A 227 -31.98 -17.52 -25.29
C ALA A 227 -32.69 -18.89 -25.43
N SER A 228 -33.70 -19.17 -24.60
CA SER A 228 -34.46 -20.44 -24.68
C SER A 228 -35.97 -20.24 -24.50
N SER A 229 -36.70 -20.57 -25.56
CA SER A 229 -38.16 -20.66 -25.61
C SER A 229 -38.63 -22.10 -25.86
N SER A 230 -38.13 -23.07 -25.08
CA SER A 230 -38.64 -24.45 -25.10
C SER A 230 -38.38 -25.21 -23.79
N SER A 231 -39.46 -25.52 -23.08
CA SER A 231 -39.66 -26.71 -22.22
C SER A 231 -38.42 -27.50 -21.75
N SER A 232 -37.74 -27.02 -20.70
CA SER A 232 -36.97 -27.89 -19.79
C SER A 232 -37.20 -27.45 -18.34
N VAL A 233 -37.19 -28.40 -17.40
CA VAL A 233 -37.69 -28.18 -16.03
C VAL A 233 -36.77 -27.19 -15.28
N LYS A 234 -37.28 -25.97 -15.07
CA LYS A 234 -36.65 -24.94 -14.24
C LYS A 234 -36.45 -25.50 -12.84
N LYS A 235 -35.18 -25.61 -12.41
CA LYS A 235 -34.85 -26.15 -11.09
C LYS A 235 -34.98 -25.06 -10.03
N GLU A 236 -36.21 -24.81 -9.60
CA GLU A 236 -36.52 -23.85 -8.53
C GLU A 236 -35.78 -24.20 -7.24
N ARG A 237 -35.15 -23.21 -6.61
CA ARG A 237 -34.66 -23.32 -5.24
C ARG A 237 -35.56 -22.50 -4.32
N GLN A 238 -36.16 -23.19 -3.36
CA GLN A 238 -36.88 -22.56 -2.27
C GLN A 238 -35.91 -22.11 -1.18
N PHE A 239 -36.10 -20.89 -0.70
CA PHE A 239 -35.42 -20.32 0.46
C PHE A 239 -36.48 -19.79 1.42
N ASN A 240 -36.31 -20.08 2.71
CA ASN A 240 -37.12 -19.44 3.74
C ASN A 240 -36.35 -18.20 4.22
N VAL A 241 -37.02 -17.06 4.25
CA VAL A 241 -36.43 -15.76 4.64
C VAL A 241 -37.22 -15.20 5.81
N ALA A 242 -36.61 -15.12 6.98
CA ALA A 242 -37.16 -14.42 8.14
C ALA A 242 -36.67 -12.97 8.13
N ILE A 243 -37.58 -12.01 8.30
CA ILE A 243 -37.30 -10.59 8.48
C ILE A 243 -37.85 -10.17 9.85
N LYS A 244 -37.01 -9.60 10.71
CA LYS A 244 -37.38 -9.13 12.06
C LYS A 244 -36.88 -7.72 12.31
N TYR A 245 -37.70 -6.87 12.91
CA TYR A 245 -37.35 -5.50 13.33
C TYR A 245 -36.23 -5.51 14.38
N ALA A 246 -35.27 -4.61 14.22
CA ALA A 246 -34.10 -4.48 15.09
C ALA A 246 -34.01 -3.07 15.73
N SER A 247 -34.03 -2.00 14.94
CA SER A 247 -33.91 -0.62 15.42
C SER A 247 -34.61 0.40 14.52
N LYS A 248 -35.05 1.52 15.11
CA LYS A 248 -35.29 2.78 14.41
C LYS A 248 -34.04 3.63 14.54
N VAL A 249 -33.63 4.25 13.43
CA VAL A 249 -32.37 4.98 13.28
C VAL A 249 -32.60 6.47 13.53
N ASP A 250 -31.70 7.11 14.27
CA ASP A 250 -31.78 8.54 14.53
C ASP A 250 -31.20 9.38 13.36
N MET A 251 -32.08 10.17 12.73
CA MET A 251 -31.75 11.16 11.71
C MET A 251 -31.51 12.57 12.29
N HIS A 252 -31.95 12.84 13.53
CA HIS A 252 -31.62 14.05 14.26
C HIS A 252 -30.16 14.03 14.71
N HIS A 253 -29.67 12.93 15.32
CA HIS A 253 -28.24 12.73 15.61
C HIS A 253 -27.35 12.99 14.38
N LEU A 254 -27.76 12.56 13.19
CA LEU A 254 -27.05 12.88 11.93
C LEU A 254 -26.97 14.39 11.65
N LYS A 255 -28.04 15.14 11.84
CA LYS A 255 -28.06 16.61 11.68
C LYS A 255 -27.21 17.30 12.74
N GLU A 256 -27.33 16.89 14.00
CA GLU A 256 -26.56 17.44 15.12
C GLU A 256 -25.05 17.24 14.92
N PHE A 257 -24.64 16.04 14.52
CA PHE A 257 -23.25 15.71 14.21
C PHE A 257 -22.72 16.49 12.99
N LEU A 258 -23.47 16.58 11.88
CA LEU A 258 -23.04 17.35 10.70
C LEU A 258 -22.99 18.86 10.95
N SER A 259 -23.83 19.37 11.86
CA SER A 259 -23.76 20.77 12.34
C SER A 259 -22.65 21.02 13.37
N GLY A 260 -21.95 19.97 13.81
CA GLY A 260 -20.89 20.03 14.82
C GLY A 260 -21.38 20.22 16.27
N ARG A 261 -22.68 20.17 16.52
CA ARG A 261 -23.27 20.27 17.87
C ARG A 261 -23.08 18.99 18.69
N GLN A 262 -23.07 17.82 18.03
CA GLN A 262 -22.69 16.54 18.64
C GLN A 262 -21.35 16.04 18.07
N LYS A 263 -20.56 15.34 18.91
CA LYS A 263 -19.24 14.80 18.53
C LYS A 263 -19.26 13.34 18.10
N ASP A 264 -20.19 12.55 18.64
CA ASP A 264 -20.26 11.10 18.38
C ASP A 264 -20.71 10.83 16.95
N VAL A 265 -19.99 9.98 16.22
CA VAL A 265 -20.28 9.69 14.82
C VAL A 265 -21.51 8.77 14.70
N PRO A 266 -22.58 9.16 13.96
CA PRO A 266 -23.76 8.33 13.70
C PRO A 266 -23.44 7.27 12.64
N GLN A 267 -22.58 6.33 13.02
CA GLN A 267 -21.95 5.34 12.14
C GLN A 267 -22.97 4.39 11.49
N GLU A 268 -24.06 4.07 12.19
CA GLU A 268 -25.17 3.28 11.66
C GLU A 268 -25.90 4.03 10.54
N THR A 269 -26.36 5.26 10.80
CA THR A 269 -27.05 6.11 9.82
C THR A 269 -26.19 6.32 8.55
N ILE A 270 -24.90 6.60 8.71
CA ILE A 270 -23.96 6.77 7.58
C ILE A 270 -23.77 5.44 6.82
N GLN A 271 -23.70 4.31 7.51
CA GLN A 271 -23.59 2.98 6.88
C GLN A 271 -24.84 2.63 6.07
N ILE A 272 -26.03 2.96 6.57
CA ILE A 272 -27.31 2.72 5.87
C ILE A 272 -27.35 3.51 4.57
N LEU A 273 -26.99 4.78 4.61
CA LEU A 273 -26.97 5.65 3.43
C LEU A 273 -25.90 5.20 2.40
N ASP A 274 -24.73 4.70 2.84
CA ASP A 274 -23.75 4.05 1.93
C ASP A 274 -24.33 2.77 1.30
N ILE A 275 -25.08 1.95 2.05
CA ILE A 275 -25.73 0.72 1.54
C ILE A 275 -26.82 1.06 0.50
N VAL A 276 -27.68 2.04 0.77
CA VAL A 276 -28.73 2.50 -0.17
C VAL A 276 -28.11 2.98 -1.48
N LEU A 277 -27.14 3.90 -1.41
CA LEU A 277 -26.43 4.44 -2.57
C LEU A 277 -25.65 3.37 -3.35
N ARG A 278 -25.40 2.20 -2.76
CA ARG A 278 -24.65 1.10 -3.36
C ARG A 278 -25.51 -0.07 -3.82
N ALA A 279 -26.78 -0.15 -3.44
CA ALA A 279 -27.65 -1.31 -3.68
C ALA A 279 -27.72 -1.68 -5.17
N SER A 280 -28.20 -0.77 -6.04
CA SER A 280 -28.33 -1.05 -7.48
C SER A 280 -26.97 -1.29 -8.18
N PRO A 281 -25.89 -0.52 -7.92
CA PRO A 281 -24.53 -0.89 -8.36
C PRO A 281 -24.09 -2.29 -7.92
N SER A 282 -24.53 -2.76 -6.75
CA SER A 282 -24.20 -4.09 -6.21
C SER A 282 -25.02 -5.25 -6.79
N GLU A 283 -26.06 -4.96 -7.56
CA GLU A 283 -26.78 -5.92 -8.40
C GLU A 283 -26.22 -5.93 -9.83
N LYS A 284 -26.01 -4.73 -10.41
CA LYS A 284 -25.55 -4.54 -11.79
C LYS A 284 -24.10 -4.97 -12.03
N TYR A 285 -23.19 -4.72 -11.08
CA TYR A 285 -21.75 -4.78 -11.31
C TYR A 285 -21.00 -5.73 -10.37
N VAL A 286 -19.81 -6.18 -10.79
CA VAL A 286 -18.94 -7.01 -9.93
C VAL A 286 -18.41 -6.15 -8.79
N THR A 287 -18.96 -6.35 -7.59
CA THR A 287 -18.57 -5.61 -6.38
C THR A 287 -17.30 -6.19 -5.77
N VAL A 288 -16.27 -5.36 -5.56
CA VAL A 288 -15.03 -5.71 -4.85
C VAL A 288 -14.74 -4.65 -3.78
N GLY A 289 -15.10 -4.93 -2.52
CA GLY A 289 -14.95 -4.00 -1.41
C GLY A 289 -15.91 -2.81 -1.53
N ARG A 290 -15.35 -1.60 -1.68
CA ARG A 290 -16.08 -0.34 -1.99
C ARG A 290 -15.94 0.08 -3.47
N SER A 291 -15.69 -0.87 -4.38
CA SER A 291 -15.60 -0.60 -5.82
C SER A 291 -16.45 -1.55 -6.66
N PHE A 292 -16.85 -1.08 -7.84
CA PHE A 292 -17.71 -1.77 -8.81
C PHE A 292 -17.01 -1.84 -10.16
N PHE A 293 -17.13 -2.97 -10.86
CA PHE A 293 -16.47 -3.23 -12.15
C PHE A 293 -17.42 -3.91 -13.13
N SER A 294 -17.37 -3.49 -14.40
CA SER A 294 -18.03 -4.14 -15.52
C SER A 294 -17.32 -3.81 -16.84
N LEU A 295 -17.71 -4.48 -17.92
CA LEU A 295 -17.29 -4.15 -19.29
C LEU A 295 -18.01 -2.90 -19.81
N ASP A 296 -19.22 -2.62 -19.32
CA ASP A 296 -20.03 -1.46 -19.69
C ASP A 296 -19.41 -0.15 -19.19
N LEU A 297 -18.72 -0.19 -18.04
CA LEU A 297 -18.04 0.94 -17.39
C LEU A 297 -16.71 1.33 -18.08
N GLY A 298 -16.61 1.05 -19.38
CA GLY A 298 -15.51 1.43 -20.26
C GLY A 298 -14.60 0.27 -20.68
N LYS A 299 -13.94 0.45 -21.83
CA LYS A 299 -13.13 -0.56 -22.53
C LYS A 299 -12.18 -1.31 -21.59
N LYS A 300 -12.33 -2.65 -21.59
CA LYS A 300 -11.34 -3.59 -21.04
C LYS A 300 -10.00 -3.45 -21.77
N GLY A 301 -8.94 -4.00 -21.17
CA GLY A 301 -7.65 -4.13 -21.85
C GLY A 301 -6.85 -5.34 -21.36
N GLU A 302 -5.95 -5.80 -22.20
CA GLU A 302 -5.18 -7.01 -21.95
C GLU A 302 -4.05 -6.78 -20.94
N LEU A 303 -3.85 -7.74 -20.05
CA LEU A 303 -2.63 -7.87 -19.25
C LEU A 303 -1.75 -9.03 -19.76
N GLY A 304 -2.29 -9.89 -20.61
CA GLY A 304 -1.61 -11.10 -21.12
C GLY A 304 -1.71 -12.27 -20.14
N ASN A 305 -1.27 -13.45 -20.60
CA ASN A 305 -1.32 -14.72 -19.83
C ASN A 305 -2.75 -15.15 -19.43
N GLY A 306 -3.77 -14.88 -20.25
CA GLY A 306 -5.17 -15.23 -19.90
C GLY A 306 -5.79 -14.30 -18.84
N ILE A 307 -5.27 -13.08 -18.71
CA ILE A 307 -5.68 -12.07 -17.75
C ILE A 307 -5.94 -10.74 -18.48
N GLU A 308 -7.05 -10.10 -18.15
CA GLU A 308 -7.43 -8.78 -18.60
C GLU A 308 -7.65 -7.84 -17.41
N TYR A 309 -7.83 -6.54 -17.66
CA TYR A 309 -8.32 -5.60 -16.66
C TYR A 309 -9.67 -5.02 -17.07
N TRP A 310 -10.55 -4.85 -16.09
CA TRP A 310 -11.83 -4.16 -16.24
C TRP A 310 -11.76 -2.79 -15.59
N ARG A 311 -12.47 -1.82 -16.17
CA ARG A 311 -12.69 -0.49 -15.60
C ARG A 311 -13.85 -0.52 -14.61
N GLY A 312 -13.99 0.58 -13.87
CA GLY A 312 -14.96 0.69 -12.80
C GLY A 312 -14.68 1.90 -11.93
N TYR A 313 -15.34 1.95 -10.77
CA TYR A 313 -15.21 3.07 -9.84
C TYR A 313 -15.21 2.61 -8.38
N TYR A 314 -14.62 3.45 -7.53
CA TYR A 314 -14.80 3.44 -6.09
C TYR A 314 -15.95 4.36 -5.71
N GLN A 315 -16.65 4.02 -4.63
CA GLN A 315 -17.70 4.82 -4.03
C GLN A 315 -17.63 4.70 -2.50
N SER A 316 -17.70 5.82 -1.79
CA SER A 316 -17.98 5.83 -0.35
C SER A 316 -18.70 7.11 0.05
N LEU A 317 -19.75 6.98 0.86
CA LEU A 317 -20.30 8.12 1.59
C LEU A 317 -19.36 8.54 2.73
N ARG A 318 -19.26 9.84 3.00
CA ARG A 318 -18.46 10.45 4.08
C ARG A 318 -19.22 11.62 4.73
N PRO A 319 -19.20 11.77 6.06
CA PRO A 319 -19.58 13.03 6.70
C PRO A 319 -18.47 14.06 6.48
N THR A 320 -18.85 15.31 6.22
CA THR A 320 -17.93 16.42 5.95
C THR A 320 -18.51 17.75 6.44
N GLN A 321 -17.70 18.80 6.55
CA GLN A 321 -18.14 20.14 6.96
C GLN A 321 -19.22 20.77 6.06
N MET A 322 -19.41 20.27 4.83
CA MET A 322 -20.49 20.69 3.92
C MET A 322 -21.72 19.76 3.97
N GLY A 323 -21.84 18.91 5.00
CA GLY A 323 -22.85 17.85 5.08
C GLY A 323 -22.33 16.50 4.59
N LEU A 324 -23.21 15.66 4.06
CA LEU A 324 -22.81 14.36 3.50
C LEU A 324 -22.16 14.53 2.11
N SER A 325 -21.14 13.72 1.86
CA SER A 325 -20.37 13.75 0.62
C SER A 325 -20.11 12.36 0.07
N LEU A 326 -20.50 12.12 -1.18
CA LEU A 326 -20.17 10.90 -1.91
C LEU A 326 -18.82 11.09 -2.61
N ASN A 327 -17.82 10.31 -2.22
CA ASN A 327 -16.51 10.29 -2.88
C ASN A 327 -16.48 9.21 -3.97
N ILE A 328 -16.20 9.60 -5.22
CA ILE A 328 -16.17 8.69 -6.39
C ILE A 328 -14.84 8.81 -7.12
N ASP A 329 -14.17 7.69 -7.39
CA ASP A 329 -12.83 7.67 -8.03
C ASP A 329 -12.68 6.55 -9.06
N VAL A 330 -12.04 6.83 -10.21
CA VAL A 330 -11.83 5.83 -11.28
C VAL A 330 -10.94 4.69 -10.81
N SER A 331 -11.38 3.45 -11.01
CA SER A 331 -10.73 2.23 -10.54
C SER A 331 -10.51 1.24 -11.68
N ALA A 332 -9.52 0.36 -11.55
CA ALA A 332 -9.38 -0.80 -12.43
C ALA A 332 -8.84 -2.01 -11.64
N ARG A 333 -9.26 -3.22 -12.03
CA ARG A 333 -8.81 -4.47 -11.42
C ARG A 333 -8.58 -5.53 -12.48
N SER A 334 -7.71 -6.48 -12.15
CA SER A 334 -7.40 -7.66 -12.96
C SER A 334 -8.49 -8.73 -12.82
N PHE A 335 -8.93 -9.28 -13.95
CA PHE A 335 -9.93 -10.33 -14.08
C PHE A 335 -9.36 -11.48 -14.94
N TYR A 336 -9.86 -12.68 -14.72
CA TYR A 336 -9.59 -13.80 -15.63
C TYR A 336 -10.29 -13.57 -16.97
N GLU A 337 -9.58 -13.82 -18.06
CA GLU A 337 -10.14 -13.78 -19.41
C GLU A 337 -11.14 -14.95 -19.59
N PRO A 338 -12.36 -14.75 -20.14
CA PRO A 338 -13.38 -15.80 -20.25
C PRO A 338 -13.16 -16.70 -21.49
N ILE A 339 -12.01 -17.38 -21.52
CA ILE A 339 -11.53 -18.28 -22.59
C ILE A 339 -11.59 -19.76 -22.18
N LEU A 340 -11.34 -20.67 -23.13
CA LEU A 340 -11.17 -22.09 -22.82
C LEU A 340 -10.00 -22.32 -21.85
N VAL A 341 -10.11 -23.35 -21.00
CA VAL A 341 -9.07 -23.64 -20.00
C VAL A 341 -7.78 -24.15 -20.67
N THR A 342 -7.87 -24.84 -21.82
CA THR A 342 -6.72 -25.14 -22.69
C THR A 342 -6.01 -23.88 -23.17
N GLU A 343 -6.74 -22.90 -23.71
CA GLU A 343 -6.18 -21.61 -24.11
C GLU A 343 -5.56 -20.86 -22.93
N PHE A 344 -6.22 -20.85 -21.77
CA PHE A 344 -5.65 -20.25 -20.56
C PHE A 344 -4.34 -20.92 -20.16
N VAL A 345 -4.27 -22.25 -20.19
CA VAL A 345 -3.03 -22.99 -19.88
C VAL A 345 -1.93 -22.66 -20.90
N ALA A 346 -2.24 -22.61 -22.20
CA ALA A 346 -1.29 -22.20 -23.24
C ALA A 346 -0.80 -20.75 -23.03
N LYS A 347 -1.70 -19.77 -22.88
CA LYS A 347 -1.37 -18.35 -22.65
C LYS A 347 -0.60 -18.15 -21.34
N TYR A 348 -0.98 -18.84 -20.26
CA TYR A 348 -0.40 -18.61 -18.93
C TYR A 348 0.99 -19.23 -18.77
N PHE A 349 1.21 -20.43 -19.33
CA PHE A 349 2.47 -21.17 -19.25
C PHE A 349 3.37 -21.02 -20.48
N THR A 350 2.92 -20.30 -21.51
CA THR A 350 3.64 -20.11 -22.79
C THR A 350 3.89 -21.45 -23.52
N LEU A 351 2.98 -22.41 -23.36
CA LEU A 351 3.06 -23.72 -24.01
C LEU A 351 2.60 -23.58 -25.47
N ARG A 352 3.47 -23.97 -26.40
CA ARG A 352 3.19 -23.96 -27.85
C ARG A 352 2.43 -25.20 -28.34
N ASP A 353 2.56 -26.30 -27.60
CA ASP A 353 1.99 -27.61 -27.89
C ASP A 353 1.28 -28.10 -26.63
N LEU A 354 0.05 -28.58 -26.78
CA LEU A 354 -0.80 -29.16 -25.73
C LEU A 354 -1.11 -30.64 -25.96
N SER A 355 -0.65 -31.23 -27.07
CA SER A 355 -0.80 -32.66 -27.37
C SER A 355 0.17 -33.55 -26.59
N ARG A 356 1.14 -32.95 -25.88
CA ARG A 356 2.10 -33.64 -25.00
C ARG A 356 1.65 -33.59 -23.54
N PRO A 357 1.97 -34.62 -22.73
CA PRO A 357 1.77 -34.55 -21.28
C PRO A 357 2.49 -33.37 -20.63
N LEU A 358 1.85 -32.77 -19.62
CA LEU A 358 2.48 -31.72 -18.81
C LEU A 358 3.59 -32.30 -17.93
N SER A 359 4.72 -31.57 -17.79
CA SER A 359 5.73 -31.90 -16.78
C SER A 359 5.12 -31.81 -15.38
N ASP A 360 5.61 -32.59 -14.40
CA ASP A 360 5.08 -32.50 -13.02
C ASP A 360 5.22 -31.10 -12.41
N GLN A 361 6.29 -30.38 -12.76
CA GLN A 361 6.46 -28.99 -12.34
C GLN A 361 5.35 -28.10 -12.90
N ASP A 362 5.02 -28.23 -14.18
CA ASP A 362 3.98 -27.43 -14.82
C ASP A 362 2.59 -27.86 -14.42
N ARG A 363 2.35 -29.17 -14.23
CA ARG A 363 1.12 -29.74 -13.65
C ARG A 363 0.84 -29.17 -12.26
N VAL A 364 1.85 -29.07 -11.38
CA VAL A 364 1.72 -28.42 -10.07
C VAL A 364 1.45 -26.92 -10.20
N LYS A 365 2.10 -26.22 -11.15
CA LYS A 365 1.81 -24.80 -11.41
C LYS A 365 0.38 -24.59 -11.95
N VAL A 366 -0.10 -25.42 -12.87
CA VAL A 366 -1.48 -25.41 -13.43
C VAL A 366 -2.49 -25.67 -12.32
N LYS A 367 -2.25 -26.68 -11.46
CA LYS A 367 -3.08 -26.96 -10.28
C LYS A 367 -3.18 -25.74 -9.36
N ARG A 368 -2.06 -25.07 -9.06
CA ARG A 368 -2.04 -23.82 -8.28
C ARG A 368 -2.65 -22.62 -9.02
N ALA A 369 -2.61 -22.58 -10.36
CA ALA A 369 -3.19 -21.52 -11.17
C ALA A 369 -4.72 -21.62 -11.22
N LEU A 370 -5.27 -22.81 -11.44
CA LEU A 370 -6.71 -23.06 -11.65
C LEU A 370 -7.51 -23.31 -10.35
N ARG A 371 -6.89 -23.80 -9.27
CA ARG A 371 -7.59 -24.05 -8.00
C ARG A 371 -8.34 -22.81 -7.51
N GLY A 372 -9.64 -22.99 -7.24
CA GLY A 372 -10.57 -21.97 -6.75
C GLY A 372 -11.38 -21.25 -7.83
N ILE A 373 -10.99 -21.33 -9.11
CA ILE A 373 -11.69 -20.72 -10.25
C ILE A 373 -13.00 -21.48 -10.54
N LYS A 374 -14.04 -20.78 -10.98
CA LYS A 374 -15.23 -21.38 -11.61
C LYS A 374 -15.03 -21.54 -13.12
N VAL A 375 -15.40 -22.70 -13.63
CA VAL A 375 -15.44 -23.01 -15.07
C VAL A 375 -16.85 -23.41 -15.48
N GLU A 376 -17.25 -23.03 -16.69
CA GLU A 376 -18.52 -23.38 -17.34
C GLU A 376 -18.26 -24.48 -18.37
N ILE A 377 -19.15 -25.47 -18.46
CA ILE A 377 -19.06 -26.50 -19.50
C ILE A 377 -19.55 -25.95 -20.84
N SER A 378 -18.84 -26.28 -21.93
CA SER A 378 -19.14 -25.81 -23.29
C SER A 378 -19.91 -26.81 -24.17
N TYR A 379 -20.16 -28.03 -23.68
CA TYR A 379 -20.69 -29.15 -24.46
C TYR A 379 -22.17 -29.48 -24.18
N ARG A 380 -22.91 -28.53 -23.59
CA ARG A 380 -24.35 -28.62 -23.33
C ARG A 380 -25.00 -27.26 -23.54
N ASP A 381 -26.27 -27.25 -23.91
CA ASP A 381 -27.07 -26.05 -24.20
C ASP A 381 -27.27 -25.14 -22.97
N TYR A 382 -26.94 -25.64 -21.78
CA TYR A 382 -26.95 -24.89 -20.52
C TYR A 382 -25.56 -24.85 -19.88
N ALA A 383 -25.05 -23.63 -19.67
CA ALA A 383 -23.72 -23.34 -19.13
C ALA A 383 -23.61 -23.66 -17.63
N ARG A 384 -23.58 -24.95 -17.27
CA ARG A 384 -23.42 -25.39 -15.88
C ARG A 384 -22.00 -25.06 -15.37
N SER A 385 -21.91 -24.26 -14.31
CA SER A 385 -20.62 -23.90 -13.71
C SER A 385 -20.19 -24.81 -12.56
N PHE A 386 -18.88 -25.05 -12.45
CA PHE A 386 -18.21 -25.88 -11.45
C PHE A 386 -17.01 -25.14 -10.85
N LYS A 387 -16.77 -25.25 -9.54
CA LYS A 387 -15.58 -24.71 -8.89
C LYS A 387 -14.45 -25.75 -8.92
N VAL A 388 -13.32 -25.41 -9.52
CA VAL A 388 -12.14 -26.27 -9.64
C VAL A 388 -11.47 -26.44 -8.26
N THR A 389 -11.44 -27.68 -7.76
CA THR A 389 -10.74 -28.06 -6.51
C THR A 389 -9.28 -28.44 -6.79
N GLY A 390 -9.01 -29.02 -7.96
CA GLY A 390 -7.68 -29.43 -8.41
C GLY A 390 -7.64 -29.84 -9.88
N ILE A 391 -6.63 -30.62 -10.24
CA ILE A 391 -6.51 -31.37 -11.51
C ILE A 391 -6.00 -32.77 -11.17
N SER A 392 -6.29 -33.74 -12.05
CA SER A 392 -5.83 -35.12 -11.89
C SER A 392 -4.29 -35.26 -11.86
N ASN A 393 -3.83 -36.38 -11.32
CA ASN A 393 -2.43 -36.82 -11.47
C ASN A 393 -2.21 -37.58 -12.78
N LEU A 394 -3.27 -38.12 -13.39
CA LEU A 394 -3.25 -38.87 -14.65
C LEU A 394 -3.86 -38.03 -15.79
N PRO A 395 -3.55 -38.32 -17.06
CA PRO A 395 -4.22 -37.69 -18.20
C PRO A 395 -5.69 -38.16 -18.33
N VAL A 396 -6.42 -37.60 -19.31
CA VAL A 396 -7.83 -37.91 -19.59
C VAL A 396 -8.03 -39.37 -20.05
N ASP A 397 -7.06 -39.95 -20.76
CA ASP A 397 -7.09 -41.37 -21.20
C ASP A 397 -7.12 -42.36 -20.02
N LYS A 398 -6.36 -42.07 -18.96
CA LYS A 398 -6.07 -42.95 -17.82
C LYS A 398 -6.76 -42.55 -16.53
N THR A 399 -7.39 -41.38 -16.46
CA THR A 399 -8.21 -41.00 -15.30
C THR A 399 -9.50 -41.83 -15.33
N MET A 400 -9.57 -42.84 -14.46
CA MET A 400 -10.76 -43.68 -14.27
C MET A 400 -11.69 -43.09 -13.21
N PHE A 401 -13.01 -43.25 -13.38
CA PHE A 401 -14.01 -42.97 -12.35
C PHE A 401 -15.15 -43.99 -12.43
N THR A 402 -15.89 -44.14 -11.32
CA THR A 402 -17.04 -45.04 -11.25
C THR A 402 -18.32 -44.28 -11.63
N LEU A 403 -19.18 -44.91 -12.43
CA LEU A 403 -20.50 -44.38 -12.78
C LEU A 403 -21.47 -44.43 -11.58
N ASP A 404 -22.64 -43.81 -11.73
CA ASP A 404 -23.68 -43.75 -10.68
C ASP A 404 -24.25 -45.13 -10.30
N ASP A 405 -24.00 -46.17 -11.11
CA ASP A 405 -24.28 -47.58 -10.78
C ASP A 405 -23.36 -48.18 -9.69
N LYS A 406 -22.30 -47.45 -9.30
CA LYS A 406 -21.24 -47.84 -8.36
C LYS A 406 -20.43 -49.09 -8.74
N LYS A 407 -20.61 -49.65 -9.94
CA LYS A 407 -19.96 -50.89 -10.40
C LYS A 407 -19.07 -50.64 -11.62
N THR A 408 -19.53 -49.87 -12.60
CA THR A 408 -18.82 -49.65 -13.86
C THR A 408 -17.74 -48.58 -13.66
N LYS A 409 -16.47 -48.96 -13.83
CA LYS A 409 -15.34 -48.04 -13.92
C LYS A 409 -15.04 -47.74 -15.38
N VAL A 410 -15.03 -46.47 -15.74
CA VAL A 410 -14.80 -45.98 -17.11
C VAL A 410 -13.76 -44.85 -17.10
N SER A 411 -12.99 -44.69 -18.17
CA SER A 411 -12.08 -43.54 -18.29
C SER A 411 -12.84 -42.27 -18.64
N VAL A 412 -12.28 -41.10 -18.31
CA VAL A 412 -12.86 -39.81 -18.72
C VAL A 412 -12.94 -39.72 -20.25
N HIS A 413 -11.94 -40.24 -20.99
CA HIS A 413 -12.03 -40.33 -22.45
C HIS A 413 -13.25 -41.15 -22.91
N GLN A 414 -13.33 -42.41 -22.47
CA GLN A 414 -14.35 -43.35 -22.92
C GLN A 414 -15.76 -42.88 -22.57
N TYR A 415 -15.96 -42.31 -21.38
CA TYR A 415 -17.23 -41.73 -20.98
C TYR A 415 -17.67 -40.56 -21.88
N PHE A 416 -16.75 -39.69 -22.29
CA PHE A 416 -17.11 -38.56 -23.16
C PHE A 416 -17.37 -38.97 -24.61
N TRP A 417 -16.69 -40.03 -25.08
CA TRP A 417 -17.00 -40.70 -26.34
C TRP A 417 -18.40 -41.34 -26.29
N ASP A 418 -18.62 -42.33 -25.41
CA ASP A 418 -19.84 -43.13 -25.40
C ASP A 418 -21.10 -42.34 -25.00
N ARG A 419 -20.98 -41.35 -24.11
CA ARG A 419 -22.15 -40.65 -23.54
C ARG A 419 -22.56 -39.39 -24.29
N TYR A 420 -21.65 -38.77 -25.06
CA TYR A 420 -21.90 -37.50 -25.75
C TYR A 420 -21.40 -37.47 -27.21
N ASN A 421 -20.79 -38.54 -27.71
CA ASN A 421 -20.14 -38.62 -29.02
C ASN A 421 -19.05 -37.54 -29.23
N ILE A 422 -18.25 -37.26 -28.19
CA ILE A 422 -17.20 -36.23 -28.21
C ILE A 422 -15.81 -36.87 -28.29
N GLY A 423 -15.17 -36.75 -29.44
CA GLY A 423 -13.73 -37.00 -29.61
C GLY A 423 -12.90 -35.91 -28.93
N LEU A 424 -12.16 -36.28 -27.89
CA LEU A 424 -11.30 -35.36 -27.14
C LEU A 424 -9.92 -35.23 -27.82
N LYS A 425 -9.48 -34.01 -28.10
CA LYS A 425 -8.22 -33.75 -28.83
C LYS A 425 -7.00 -33.73 -27.91
N TYR A 426 -7.18 -33.40 -26.63
CA TYR A 426 -6.08 -33.18 -25.69
C TYR A 426 -6.05 -34.26 -24.58
N THR A 427 -6.14 -35.52 -24.99
CA THR A 427 -6.19 -36.71 -24.10
C THR A 427 -5.00 -36.84 -23.14
N SER A 428 -3.84 -36.30 -23.53
CA SER A 428 -2.60 -36.25 -22.75
C SER A 428 -2.56 -35.17 -21.65
N LEU A 429 -3.54 -34.28 -21.60
CA LEU A 429 -3.72 -33.35 -20.48
C LEU A 429 -4.51 -34.02 -19.34
N PRO A 430 -4.27 -33.65 -18.07
CA PRO A 430 -5.09 -34.09 -16.94
C PRO A 430 -6.47 -33.40 -16.95
N PRO A 431 -7.58 -34.10 -16.65
CA PRO A 431 -8.85 -33.43 -16.42
C PRO A 431 -8.80 -32.53 -15.17
N LEU A 432 -9.63 -31.49 -15.19
CA LEU A 432 -9.95 -30.69 -14.01
C LEU A 432 -10.71 -31.54 -13.00
N GLN A 433 -10.46 -31.30 -11.72
CA GLN A 433 -11.22 -31.91 -10.62
C GLN A 433 -12.13 -30.86 -9.99
N ALA A 434 -13.38 -31.22 -9.80
CA ALA A 434 -14.42 -30.47 -9.08
C ALA A 434 -15.22 -31.43 -8.18
N GLY A 435 -16.26 -30.92 -7.51
CA GLY A 435 -17.07 -31.71 -6.57
C GLY A 435 -16.44 -31.78 -5.17
N THR A 436 -16.72 -32.85 -4.43
CA THR A 436 -16.10 -33.18 -3.14
C THR A 436 -15.16 -34.36 -3.32
N ASP A 437 -14.23 -34.58 -2.38
CA ASP A 437 -13.29 -35.71 -2.48
C ASP A 437 -14.01 -37.08 -2.39
N ALA A 438 -15.20 -37.13 -1.79
CA ALA A 438 -16.07 -38.31 -1.76
C ALA A 438 -16.91 -38.54 -3.04
N LYS A 439 -17.15 -37.49 -3.85
CA LYS A 439 -17.72 -37.62 -5.20
C LYS A 439 -17.02 -36.65 -6.16
N PRO A 440 -15.80 -37.01 -6.62
CA PRO A 440 -15.04 -36.16 -7.54
C PRO A 440 -15.71 -36.13 -8.91
N ILE A 441 -15.67 -34.95 -9.54
CA ILE A 441 -16.17 -34.71 -10.89
C ILE A 441 -14.96 -34.36 -11.75
N TYR A 442 -14.72 -35.14 -12.80
CA TYR A 442 -13.63 -34.93 -13.75
C TYR A 442 -14.14 -34.28 -15.03
N LEU A 443 -13.50 -33.18 -15.46
CA LEU A 443 -13.90 -32.41 -16.64
C LEU A 443 -12.69 -32.20 -17.56
N PRO A 444 -12.72 -32.63 -18.84
CA PRO A 444 -11.68 -32.32 -19.81
C PRO A 444 -11.44 -30.81 -19.96
N MET A 445 -10.18 -30.38 -19.98
CA MET A 445 -9.83 -28.94 -20.06
C MET A 445 -10.36 -28.25 -21.32
N GLU A 446 -10.51 -28.99 -22.43
CA GLU A 446 -11.01 -28.48 -23.70
C GLU A 446 -12.53 -28.25 -23.73
N LEU A 447 -13.27 -28.88 -22.81
CA LEU A 447 -14.72 -28.74 -22.65
C LEU A 447 -15.11 -27.76 -21.53
N CYS A 448 -14.15 -26.97 -21.05
CA CYS A 448 -14.29 -26.03 -19.95
C CYS A 448 -13.88 -24.62 -20.38
N LYS A 449 -14.77 -23.64 -20.20
CA LYS A 449 -14.52 -22.21 -20.33
C LYS A 449 -14.36 -21.57 -18.95
N ILE A 450 -13.51 -20.57 -18.79
CA ILE A 450 -13.41 -19.82 -17.53
C ILE A 450 -14.61 -18.88 -17.41
N ALA A 451 -15.34 -18.95 -16.30
CA ALA A 451 -16.52 -18.13 -16.05
C ALA A 451 -16.16 -16.63 -15.97
N GLY A 452 -17.01 -15.77 -16.55
CA GLY A 452 -16.79 -14.32 -16.60
C GLY A 452 -16.84 -13.62 -15.23
N GLY A 453 -16.33 -12.39 -15.17
CA GLY A 453 -16.40 -11.54 -13.95
C GLY A 453 -15.58 -12.02 -12.76
N GLN A 454 -14.73 -13.04 -12.92
CA GLN A 454 -13.88 -13.55 -11.84
C GLN A 454 -12.62 -12.70 -11.66
N ARG A 455 -12.52 -12.02 -10.52
CA ARG A 455 -11.32 -11.25 -10.14
C ARG A 455 -10.09 -12.16 -10.06
N TYR A 456 -9.02 -11.77 -10.75
CA TYR A 456 -7.69 -12.33 -10.53
C TYR A 456 -7.11 -11.79 -9.21
N THR A 457 -6.81 -12.69 -8.28
CA THR A 457 -6.36 -12.34 -6.91
C THR A 457 -4.86 -12.46 -6.69
N LYS A 458 -4.15 -13.18 -7.56
CA LYS A 458 -2.75 -13.59 -7.39
C LYS A 458 -1.80 -12.44 -7.81
N LYS A 459 -0.51 -12.56 -7.47
CA LYS A 459 0.50 -11.53 -7.78
C LYS A 459 0.72 -11.39 -9.29
N LEU A 460 0.39 -10.21 -9.84
CA LEU A 460 0.71 -9.84 -11.22
C LEU A 460 2.22 -9.69 -11.43
N ASN A 461 2.72 -10.03 -12.62
CA ASN A 461 4.12 -9.81 -13.01
C ASN A 461 4.38 -8.33 -13.35
N GLU A 462 5.66 -7.93 -13.47
CA GLU A 462 6.04 -6.52 -13.68
C GLU A 462 5.45 -5.90 -14.96
N ARG A 463 5.28 -6.68 -16.04
CA ARG A 463 4.65 -6.23 -17.29
C ARG A 463 3.16 -5.98 -17.08
N GLN A 464 2.47 -6.91 -16.41
CA GLN A 464 1.05 -6.82 -16.05
C GLN A 464 0.77 -5.64 -15.10
N VAL A 465 1.61 -5.45 -14.07
CA VAL A 465 1.53 -4.28 -13.18
C VAL A 465 1.74 -2.99 -13.96
N THR A 466 2.71 -2.94 -14.88
CA THR A 466 2.96 -1.77 -15.73
C THR A 466 1.77 -1.46 -16.66
N ALA A 467 1.12 -2.48 -17.23
CA ALA A 467 -0.07 -2.30 -18.07
C ALA A 467 -1.28 -1.79 -17.26
N LEU A 468 -1.56 -2.38 -16.09
CA LEU A 468 -2.63 -1.94 -15.19
C LEU A 468 -2.40 -0.53 -14.64
N LEU A 469 -1.14 -0.17 -14.36
CA LEU A 469 -0.77 1.20 -14.00
C LEU A 469 -0.99 2.16 -15.18
N ARG A 470 -0.58 1.83 -16.41
CA ARG A 470 -0.86 2.65 -17.60
C ARG A 470 -2.35 2.90 -17.81
N ALA A 471 -3.20 1.89 -17.57
CA ALA A 471 -4.65 2.00 -17.69
C ALA A 471 -5.29 2.99 -16.70
N THR A 472 -4.71 3.12 -15.49
CA THR A 472 -5.26 3.94 -14.39
C THR A 472 -4.55 5.29 -14.21
N CYS A 473 -3.35 5.46 -14.77
CA CYS A 473 -2.51 6.65 -14.64
C CYS A 473 -2.92 7.79 -15.60
N GLN A 474 -4.21 8.12 -15.60
CA GLN A 474 -4.78 9.25 -16.36
C GLN A 474 -4.30 10.59 -15.81
N ARG A 475 -4.06 11.55 -16.71
CA ARG A 475 -3.80 12.96 -16.36
C ARG A 475 -5.04 13.62 -15.73
N PRO A 476 -4.89 14.70 -14.95
CA PRO A 476 -5.98 15.26 -14.12
C PRO A 476 -7.25 15.57 -14.90
N SER A 477 -7.19 16.34 -15.99
CA SER A 477 -8.34 16.62 -16.85
C SER A 477 -9.03 15.33 -17.36
N ALA A 478 -8.27 14.40 -17.93
CA ALA A 478 -8.82 13.14 -18.44
C ALA A 478 -9.42 12.25 -17.32
N ARG A 479 -8.88 12.33 -16.10
CA ARG A 479 -9.38 11.57 -14.94
C ARG A 479 -10.59 12.22 -14.31
N GLU A 480 -10.67 13.55 -14.32
CA GLU A 480 -11.85 14.32 -13.90
C GLU A 480 -13.04 14.02 -14.82
N ASN A 481 -12.83 14.04 -16.14
CA ASN A 481 -13.86 13.70 -17.13
C ASN A 481 -14.36 12.27 -16.93
N SER A 482 -13.47 11.29 -16.79
CA SER A 482 -13.86 9.90 -16.47
C SER A 482 -14.51 9.71 -15.09
N ILE A 483 -14.49 10.70 -14.19
CA ILE A 483 -15.31 10.68 -12.96
C ILE A 483 -16.70 11.23 -13.29
N LYS A 484 -16.82 12.36 -14.00
CA LYS A 484 -18.11 12.94 -14.42
C LYS A 484 -18.94 11.98 -15.27
N GLU A 485 -18.30 11.36 -16.27
CA GLU A 485 -18.88 10.28 -17.10
C GLU A 485 -19.48 9.16 -16.24
N MET A 486 -18.76 8.75 -15.19
CA MET A 486 -19.18 7.68 -14.28
C MET A 486 -20.32 8.10 -13.34
N VAL A 487 -20.35 9.37 -12.90
CA VAL A 487 -21.43 9.90 -12.06
C VAL A 487 -22.74 9.97 -12.84
N GLY A 488 -22.70 10.50 -14.07
CA GLY A 488 -23.86 10.52 -14.97
C GLY A 488 -24.35 9.10 -15.32
N HIS A 489 -23.45 8.15 -15.58
CA HIS A 489 -23.81 6.74 -15.83
C HIS A 489 -24.47 6.04 -14.62
N ASN A 490 -24.21 6.49 -13.40
CA ASN A 490 -24.83 5.91 -12.21
C ASN A 490 -26.30 6.36 -12.01
N ASP A 491 -26.71 7.48 -12.62
CA ASP A 491 -28.08 8.03 -12.63
C ASP A 491 -28.77 7.96 -11.25
N TYR A 492 -28.08 8.47 -10.22
CA TYR A 492 -28.62 8.54 -8.85
C TYR A 492 -29.90 9.39 -8.80
N SER A 493 -30.02 10.37 -9.71
CA SER A 493 -31.13 11.32 -9.79
C SER A 493 -32.41 10.74 -10.41
N ARG A 494 -32.37 9.58 -11.08
CA ARG A 494 -33.57 8.80 -11.48
C ARG A 494 -33.72 7.45 -10.76
N ASN A 495 -32.79 7.07 -9.89
CA ASN A 495 -32.86 5.81 -9.17
C ASN A 495 -33.97 5.82 -8.11
N VAL A 496 -35.04 5.07 -8.35
CA VAL A 496 -36.26 5.00 -7.51
C VAL A 496 -35.95 4.68 -6.04
N LEU A 497 -35.01 3.77 -5.76
CA LEU A 497 -34.63 3.43 -4.39
C LEU A 497 -33.92 4.61 -3.69
N VAL A 498 -32.97 5.24 -4.38
CA VAL A 498 -32.16 6.33 -3.83
C VAL A 498 -33.01 7.58 -3.63
N ARG A 499 -33.69 8.04 -4.69
CA ARG A 499 -34.43 9.30 -4.70
C ARG A 499 -35.85 9.19 -4.14
N ASN A 500 -36.65 8.24 -4.60
CA ASN A 500 -38.09 8.22 -4.32
C ASN A 500 -38.39 7.57 -2.96
N GLU A 501 -37.72 6.45 -2.65
CA GLU A 501 -37.90 5.70 -1.41
C GLU A 501 -37.11 6.30 -0.23
N PHE A 502 -35.79 6.47 -0.38
CA PHE A 502 -34.94 6.98 0.71
C PHE A 502 -34.76 8.51 0.71
N GLY A 503 -35.25 9.23 -0.31
CA GLY A 503 -35.21 10.69 -0.32
C GLY A 503 -33.80 11.29 -0.43
N ILE A 504 -32.85 10.55 -1.01
CA ILE A 504 -31.45 10.97 -1.18
C ILE A 504 -31.28 11.63 -2.54
N GLN A 505 -30.65 12.81 -2.55
CA GLN A 505 -30.28 13.56 -3.75
C GLN A 505 -28.76 13.75 -3.80
N VAL A 506 -28.14 13.34 -4.90
CA VAL A 506 -26.70 13.50 -5.15
C VAL A 506 -26.52 14.59 -6.20
N LYS A 507 -25.73 15.63 -5.92
CA LYS A 507 -25.37 16.66 -6.91
C LYS A 507 -24.30 16.11 -7.84
N GLU A 508 -24.48 16.27 -9.16
CA GLU A 508 -23.63 15.65 -10.19
C GLU A 508 -22.33 16.43 -10.45
N GLU A 509 -22.18 17.63 -9.89
CA GLU A 509 -20.98 18.45 -9.99
C GLU A 509 -19.91 18.11 -8.93
N LEU A 510 -18.64 18.21 -9.34
CA LEU A 510 -17.51 18.12 -8.40
C LEU A 510 -17.48 19.34 -7.49
N THR A 511 -17.43 19.10 -6.18
CA THR A 511 -17.35 20.16 -5.15
C THR A 511 -16.18 21.10 -5.41
N SER A 512 -16.48 22.40 -5.51
CA SER A 512 -15.46 23.46 -5.54
C SER A 512 -15.02 23.82 -4.12
N VAL A 513 -13.75 23.56 -3.83
CA VAL A 513 -13.13 23.67 -2.50
C VAL A 513 -12.11 24.79 -2.48
N ASP A 514 -12.12 25.56 -1.39
CA ASP A 514 -11.19 26.64 -1.15
C ASP A 514 -9.94 26.09 -0.48
N ALA A 515 -8.80 26.34 -1.12
CA ALA A 515 -7.50 25.76 -0.79
C ALA A 515 -6.44 26.86 -0.65
N ARG A 516 -5.29 26.51 -0.08
CA ARG A 516 -4.14 27.40 0.07
C ARG A 516 -2.88 26.70 -0.42
N VAL A 517 -2.09 27.36 -1.25
CA VAL A 517 -0.76 26.88 -1.65
C VAL A 517 0.25 27.44 -0.66
N LEU A 518 0.69 26.60 0.28
CA LEU A 518 1.76 26.93 1.22
C LEU A 518 3.06 27.27 0.46
N PRO A 519 3.88 28.20 0.97
CA PRO A 519 5.21 28.43 0.44
C PRO A 519 6.09 27.18 0.59
N ALA A 520 7.11 27.05 -0.27
CA ALA A 520 8.17 26.10 -0.04
C ALA A 520 9.13 26.64 1.05
N PRO A 521 9.74 25.77 1.88
CA PRO A 521 10.74 26.21 2.84
C PRO A 521 12.05 26.61 2.13
N MET A 522 12.67 27.67 2.62
CA MET A 522 14.04 28.03 2.24
C MET A 522 15.01 26.92 2.70
N LEU A 523 15.77 26.34 1.76
CA LEU A 523 16.71 25.26 2.05
C LEU A 523 18.14 25.79 2.15
N LYS A 524 18.90 25.32 3.14
CA LYS A 524 20.31 25.65 3.36
C LYS A 524 21.22 24.55 2.81
N TYR A 525 22.29 24.99 2.17
CA TYR A 525 23.43 24.20 1.69
C TYR A 525 24.74 24.80 2.25
N HIS A 526 25.88 24.14 2.03
CA HIS A 526 27.16 24.57 2.61
C HIS A 526 27.71 25.86 1.97
N ASP A 527 28.27 26.77 2.78
CA ASP A 527 28.68 28.10 2.34
C ASP A 527 29.91 28.13 1.41
N THR A 528 30.64 27.02 1.27
CA THR A 528 31.69 26.86 0.23
C THR A 528 31.16 26.33 -1.11
N GLY A 529 29.83 26.29 -1.29
CA GLY A 529 29.17 26.24 -2.59
C GLY A 529 29.05 27.64 -3.20
N ARG A 530 28.84 27.73 -4.52
CA ARG A 530 28.50 28.99 -5.19
C ARG A 530 27.09 29.47 -4.84
N GLU A 531 26.21 28.53 -4.47
CA GLU A 531 24.88 28.79 -3.94
C GLU A 531 24.76 28.08 -2.58
N ALA A 532 24.59 28.85 -1.50
CA ALA A 532 24.45 28.33 -0.12
C ALA A 532 23.00 28.25 0.37
N ARG A 533 22.04 28.81 -0.38
CA ARG A 533 20.59 28.71 -0.13
C ARG A 533 19.86 28.41 -1.44
N VAL A 534 18.65 27.85 -1.36
CA VAL A 534 17.77 27.68 -2.51
C VAL A 534 16.29 27.73 -2.11
N ASP A 535 15.49 28.38 -2.95
CA ASP A 535 14.02 28.36 -2.92
C ASP A 535 13.48 27.24 -3.85
N PRO A 536 12.78 26.21 -3.33
CA PRO A 536 12.30 25.06 -4.11
C PRO A 536 11.11 25.34 -5.06
N HIS A 537 11.37 25.93 -6.23
CA HIS A 537 10.35 26.21 -7.23
C HIS A 537 9.56 24.96 -7.70
N LEU A 538 8.23 24.99 -7.55
CA LEU A 538 7.32 23.86 -7.85
C LEU A 538 7.78 22.54 -7.22
N GLY A 539 8.18 22.58 -5.95
CA GLY A 539 8.55 21.41 -5.16
C GLY A 539 9.82 20.71 -5.67
N GLN A 540 10.68 21.41 -6.41
CA GLN A 540 11.81 20.85 -7.14
C GLN A 540 13.01 21.81 -7.10
N TRP A 541 14.21 21.23 -6.94
CA TRP A 541 15.49 21.93 -7.07
C TRP A 541 16.55 20.98 -7.62
N ASN A 542 17.82 21.37 -7.60
CA ASN A 542 18.96 20.56 -8.05
C ASN A 542 20.20 20.86 -7.19
N MET A 543 21.26 20.05 -7.31
CA MET A 543 22.55 20.28 -6.65
C MET A 543 23.55 21.06 -7.52
N ILE A 544 23.12 21.78 -8.56
CA ILE A 544 24.01 22.65 -9.34
C ILE A 544 24.48 23.78 -8.42
N ASN A 545 25.75 24.17 -8.52
CA ASN A 545 26.42 25.21 -7.70
C ASN A 545 26.45 24.96 -6.17
N LYS A 546 25.87 23.85 -5.66
CA LYS A 546 25.67 23.58 -4.23
C LYS A 546 26.57 22.45 -3.72
N LYS A 547 27.01 22.57 -2.47
CA LYS A 547 27.68 21.51 -1.69
C LYS A 547 26.80 21.09 -0.51
N MET A 548 26.84 19.82 -0.15
CA MET A 548 26.03 19.23 0.93
C MET A 548 26.39 19.85 2.28
N VAL A 549 25.39 20.14 3.13
CA VAL A 549 25.56 20.86 4.41
C VAL A 549 26.62 20.23 5.31
N ASN A 550 26.65 18.90 5.39
CA ASN A 550 27.75 18.15 5.98
C ASN A 550 28.11 17.00 5.04
N GLY A 551 29.32 17.04 4.47
CA GLY A 551 29.93 15.90 3.80
C GLY A 551 30.29 14.80 4.80
N GLY A 552 29.94 13.56 4.49
CA GLY A 552 30.49 12.38 5.14
C GLY A 552 31.88 12.07 4.58
N ARG A 553 32.73 11.51 5.45
CA ARG A 553 34.08 11.07 5.10
C ARG A 553 34.12 9.57 4.87
N ILE A 554 34.75 9.14 3.78
CA ILE A 554 34.89 7.75 3.36
C ILE A 554 36.36 7.51 2.99
N ASP A 555 37.11 7.03 3.96
CA ASP A 555 38.50 6.58 3.82
C ASP A 555 38.57 5.17 3.21
N PHE A 556 37.68 4.27 3.65
CA PHE A 556 37.75 2.83 3.37
C PHE A 556 36.53 2.34 2.60
N TRP A 557 36.70 2.13 1.29
CA TRP A 557 35.65 1.62 0.41
C TRP A 557 36.19 0.59 -0.60
N THR A 558 35.30 -0.17 -1.23
CA THR A 558 35.60 -0.94 -2.45
C THR A 558 34.33 -1.20 -3.26
N CYS A 559 34.45 -1.82 -4.44
CA CYS A 559 33.34 -2.18 -5.32
C CYS A 559 33.38 -3.66 -5.72
N VAL A 560 32.19 -4.27 -5.78
CA VAL A 560 31.96 -5.61 -6.33
C VAL A 560 31.00 -5.53 -7.51
N ASN A 561 31.32 -6.21 -8.61
CA ASN A 561 30.48 -6.33 -9.79
C ASN A 561 29.97 -7.78 -9.96
N PHE A 562 28.65 -7.94 -10.04
CA PHE A 562 27.99 -9.21 -10.37
C PHE A 562 27.31 -9.21 -11.76
N SER A 563 27.47 -8.14 -12.54
CA SER A 563 26.95 -8.06 -13.91
C SER A 563 27.97 -8.58 -14.92
N THR A 564 27.51 -9.45 -15.81
CA THR A 564 28.30 -9.99 -16.93
C THR A 564 28.04 -9.24 -18.24
N ARG A 565 27.01 -8.38 -18.30
CA ARG A 565 26.70 -7.49 -19.45
C ARG A 565 27.47 -6.15 -19.42
N VAL A 566 28.37 -6.02 -18.46
CA VAL A 566 29.20 -4.85 -18.19
C VAL A 566 30.63 -5.10 -18.72
N GLN A 567 31.20 -4.13 -19.43
CA GLN A 567 32.60 -4.17 -19.88
C GLN A 567 33.54 -4.16 -18.67
N ARG A 568 34.71 -4.83 -18.77
CA ARG A 568 35.63 -5.06 -17.65
C ARG A 568 36.06 -3.77 -16.93
N ASP A 569 36.20 -2.68 -17.68
CA ASP A 569 36.75 -1.41 -17.18
C ASP A 569 35.67 -0.44 -16.65
N LEU A 570 34.40 -0.66 -17.02
CA LEU A 570 33.28 0.19 -16.62
C LEU A 570 33.11 0.28 -15.08
N PRO A 571 33.27 -0.79 -14.27
CA PRO A 571 33.21 -0.67 -12.80
C PRO A 571 34.22 0.34 -12.24
N PHE A 572 35.41 0.43 -12.84
CA PHE A 572 36.46 1.38 -12.43
C PHE A 572 36.05 2.81 -12.81
N GLU A 573 35.69 3.07 -14.07
CA GLU A 573 35.27 4.39 -14.53
C GLU A 573 33.97 4.87 -13.86
N PHE A 574 33.03 3.97 -13.59
CA PHE A 574 31.82 4.25 -12.82
C PHE A 574 32.14 4.70 -11.39
N CYS A 575 33.05 3.99 -10.69
CA CYS A 575 33.47 4.40 -9.36
C CYS A 575 34.24 5.73 -9.40
N ARG A 576 35.15 5.91 -10.35
CA ARG A 576 35.92 7.14 -10.53
C ARG A 576 35.01 8.37 -10.70
N GLN A 577 34.08 8.33 -11.66
CA GLN A 577 33.11 9.43 -11.83
C GLN A 577 32.16 9.61 -10.64
N LEU A 578 31.86 8.56 -9.88
CA LEU A 578 31.04 8.66 -8.67
C LEU A 578 31.80 9.34 -7.53
N MET A 579 33.10 9.09 -7.39
CA MET A 579 33.96 9.78 -6.43
C MET A 579 34.18 11.24 -6.79
N ASP A 580 34.47 11.53 -8.07
CA ASP A 580 34.51 12.90 -8.61
C ASP A 580 33.21 13.65 -8.26
N MET A 581 32.06 12.99 -8.43
CA MET A 581 30.76 13.54 -8.07
C MET A 581 30.64 13.79 -6.56
N CYS A 582 30.91 12.80 -5.70
CA CYS A 582 30.88 12.94 -4.24
C CYS A 582 31.74 14.11 -3.75
N ASN A 583 33.00 14.17 -4.20
CA ASN A 583 33.95 15.22 -3.83
C ASN A 583 33.51 16.59 -4.37
N SER A 584 32.98 16.68 -5.60
CA SER A 584 32.43 17.94 -6.16
C SER A 584 31.25 18.49 -5.35
N LYS A 585 30.49 17.63 -4.68
CA LYS A 585 29.38 18.00 -3.77
C LYS A 585 29.80 18.21 -2.32
N GLY A 586 31.11 18.13 -2.01
CA GLY A 586 31.65 18.43 -0.68
C GLY A 586 31.70 17.25 0.29
N MET A 587 31.72 16.00 -0.19
CA MET A 587 32.17 14.86 0.61
C MET A 587 33.70 14.79 0.68
N GLU A 588 34.24 14.05 1.65
CA GLU A 588 35.64 13.62 1.70
C GLU A 588 35.71 12.14 1.28
N PHE A 589 35.84 11.85 -0.01
CA PHE A 589 35.85 10.48 -0.55
C PHE A 589 37.24 10.14 -1.09
N HIS A 590 37.89 9.14 -0.48
CA HIS A 590 39.23 8.68 -0.82
C HIS A 590 39.31 8.09 -2.25
N PRO A 591 40.25 8.51 -3.11
CA PRO A 591 40.26 8.14 -4.54
C PRO A 591 40.50 6.64 -4.79
N ASP A 592 41.32 5.99 -3.97
CA ASP A 592 41.65 4.57 -4.17
C ASP A 592 40.81 3.65 -3.27
N PRO A 593 40.32 2.50 -3.78
CA PRO A 593 39.65 1.51 -2.98
C PRO A 593 40.65 0.66 -2.18
N ILE A 594 40.26 0.24 -0.97
CA ILE A 594 41.14 -0.53 -0.07
C ILE A 594 41.60 -1.87 -0.67
N ILE A 595 40.74 -2.50 -1.48
CA ILE A 595 41.09 -3.64 -2.33
C ILE A 595 40.61 -3.37 -3.76
N GLN A 596 41.32 -3.92 -4.75
CA GLN A 596 40.95 -3.82 -6.16
C GLN A 596 39.49 -4.23 -6.41
N ILE A 597 38.84 -3.53 -7.33
CA ILE A 597 37.44 -3.76 -7.70
C ILE A 597 37.29 -5.17 -8.28
N HIS A 598 36.41 -5.97 -7.66
CA HIS A 598 36.30 -7.39 -7.96
C HIS A 598 35.04 -7.69 -8.78
N SER A 599 35.18 -8.48 -9.86
CA SER A 599 34.02 -9.07 -10.57
C SER A 599 33.86 -10.54 -10.18
N ALA A 600 32.63 -10.95 -9.86
CA ALA A 600 32.29 -12.30 -9.38
C ALA A 600 31.04 -12.85 -10.08
N ASP A 601 30.93 -14.18 -10.23
CA ASP A 601 29.68 -14.80 -10.70
C ASP A 601 28.58 -14.61 -9.65
N SER A 602 27.46 -14.04 -10.10
CA SER A 602 26.17 -13.95 -9.43
C SER A 602 25.67 -15.23 -8.71
N LYS A 603 26.13 -16.43 -9.09
CA LYS A 603 25.87 -17.68 -8.35
C LYS A 603 26.49 -17.69 -6.95
N TYR A 604 27.63 -17.01 -6.77
CA TYR A 604 28.46 -17.06 -5.56
C TYR A 604 28.45 -15.74 -4.76
N ILE A 605 27.37 -14.95 -4.87
CA ILE A 605 27.19 -13.64 -4.18
C ILE A 605 27.64 -13.69 -2.71
N GLU A 606 27.21 -14.70 -1.98
CA GLU A 606 27.44 -14.84 -0.54
C GLU A 606 28.93 -15.02 -0.24
N LYS A 607 29.58 -16.01 -0.88
CA LYS A 607 31.03 -16.21 -0.80
C LYS A 607 31.80 -14.94 -1.19
N ALA A 608 31.41 -14.27 -2.29
CA ALA A 608 32.08 -13.06 -2.76
C ALA A 608 31.99 -11.90 -1.74
N LEU A 609 30.86 -11.74 -1.04
CA LEU A 609 30.70 -10.74 0.02
C LEU A 609 31.55 -11.07 1.26
N HIS A 610 31.58 -12.34 1.69
CA HIS A 610 32.45 -12.78 2.79
C HIS A 610 33.94 -12.67 2.44
N ASP A 611 34.36 -13.06 1.24
CA ASP A 611 35.74 -12.96 0.76
C ASP A 611 36.20 -11.49 0.70
N VAL A 612 35.33 -10.58 0.26
CA VAL A 612 35.59 -9.12 0.23
C VAL A 612 35.68 -8.53 1.64
N HIS A 613 34.76 -8.89 2.54
CA HIS A 613 34.84 -8.49 3.94
C HIS A 613 36.15 -8.96 4.58
N LYS A 614 36.47 -10.26 4.47
CA LYS A 614 37.69 -10.87 5.01
C LYS A 614 38.96 -10.18 4.49
N LYS A 615 39.03 -9.87 3.19
CA LYS A 615 40.17 -9.14 2.60
C LYS A 615 40.28 -7.69 3.08
N CYS A 616 39.16 -6.99 3.28
CA CYS A 616 39.17 -5.63 3.84
C CYS A 616 39.60 -5.64 5.31
N THR A 617 39.02 -6.52 6.14
CA THR A 617 39.36 -6.67 7.55
C THR A 617 40.83 -7.09 7.75
N ALA A 618 41.37 -7.98 6.90
CA ALA A 618 42.79 -8.33 6.93
C ALA A 618 43.71 -7.13 6.63
N LYS A 619 43.36 -6.27 5.67
CA LYS A 619 44.12 -5.03 5.40
C LYS A 619 43.98 -3.98 6.51
N LEU A 620 42.88 -3.98 7.26
CA LEU A 620 42.63 -3.04 8.36
C LEU A 620 43.06 -3.56 9.74
N ALA A 621 43.53 -4.80 9.86
CA ALA A 621 43.94 -5.40 11.13
C ALA A 621 44.98 -4.56 11.90
N ASN A 622 45.90 -3.90 11.17
CA ASN A 622 46.93 -3.04 11.74
C ASN A 622 46.42 -1.64 12.12
N GLN A 623 45.16 -1.29 11.80
CA GLN A 623 44.54 0.01 12.07
C GLN A 623 43.39 -0.15 13.09
N LYS A 624 43.72 -0.09 14.39
CA LYS A 624 42.77 -0.25 15.50
C LYS A 624 41.50 0.61 15.28
N GLY A 625 40.33 -0.04 15.32
CA GLY A 625 39.02 0.62 15.19
C GLY A 625 38.62 1.05 13.78
N LYS A 626 39.38 0.70 12.73
CA LYS A 626 38.99 0.94 11.33
C LYS A 626 38.28 -0.27 10.73
N GLN A 627 37.25 -0.02 9.94
CA GLN A 627 36.50 -1.04 9.17
C GLN A 627 36.09 -0.50 7.80
N LEU A 628 35.60 -1.36 6.91
CA LEU A 628 35.07 -0.96 5.61
C LEU A 628 33.82 -0.06 5.79
N GLN A 629 33.91 1.20 5.35
CA GLN A 629 32.85 2.20 5.51
C GLN A 629 31.81 2.17 4.39
N LEU A 630 32.18 1.72 3.18
CA LEU A 630 31.24 1.60 2.06
C LEU A 630 31.60 0.43 1.12
N LEU A 631 30.59 -0.38 0.81
CA LEU A 631 30.66 -1.37 -0.28
C LEU A 631 29.73 -0.97 -1.43
N ILE A 632 30.32 -0.60 -2.56
CA ILE A 632 29.58 -0.36 -3.82
C ILE A 632 29.31 -1.72 -4.48
N ILE A 633 28.08 -1.96 -4.95
CA ILE A 633 27.69 -3.25 -5.54
C ILE A 633 26.96 -3.01 -6.87
N ILE A 634 27.58 -3.36 -7.99
CA ILE A 634 26.88 -3.47 -9.27
C ILE A 634 26.13 -4.82 -9.27
N LEU A 635 24.81 -4.74 -9.28
CA LEU A 635 23.92 -5.89 -9.10
C LEU A 635 24.02 -6.91 -10.26
N PRO A 636 23.61 -8.17 -10.04
CA PRO A 636 23.39 -9.13 -11.13
C PRO A 636 22.39 -8.61 -12.17
N ASP A 637 22.51 -9.13 -13.38
CA ASP A 637 21.63 -8.84 -14.53
C ASP A 637 20.18 -9.40 -14.42
N PHE A 638 19.81 -9.92 -13.24
CA PHE A 638 18.49 -10.49 -12.93
C PHE A 638 17.91 -9.97 -11.60
N SER A 639 16.57 -9.93 -11.53
CA SER A 639 15.79 -9.48 -10.38
C SER A 639 15.81 -10.46 -9.21
N GLY A 640 15.74 -9.94 -7.98
CA GLY A 640 15.58 -10.74 -6.74
C GLY A 640 16.85 -10.91 -5.90
N SER A 641 18.02 -10.73 -6.52
CA SER A 641 19.34 -10.73 -5.85
C SER A 641 19.49 -9.68 -4.75
N TYR A 642 18.84 -8.51 -4.90
CA TYR A 642 18.92 -7.37 -3.98
C TYR A 642 18.67 -7.74 -2.51
N GLY A 643 17.61 -8.52 -2.23
CA GLY A 643 17.24 -8.87 -0.87
C GLY A 643 18.29 -9.75 -0.16
N LYS A 644 18.87 -10.72 -0.88
CA LYS A 644 19.96 -11.55 -0.36
C LYS A 644 21.22 -10.74 -0.08
N ILE A 645 21.60 -9.86 -1.01
CA ILE A 645 22.75 -8.96 -0.85
C ILE A 645 22.56 -8.05 0.37
N LYS A 646 21.37 -7.47 0.54
CA LYS A 646 21.03 -6.59 1.66
C LYS A 646 21.10 -7.30 3.01
N ARG A 647 20.46 -8.48 3.14
CA ARG A 647 20.51 -9.32 4.34
C ARG A 647 21.97 -9.58 4.75
N ILE A 648 22.79 -10.12 3.84
CA ILE A 648 24.19 -10.45 4.14
C ILE A 648 24.98 -9.21 4.57
N CYS A 649 24.86 -8.10 3.84
CA CYS A 649 25.57 -6.87 4.21
C CYS A 649 25.12 -6.31 5.57
N GLU A 650 23.82 -6.25 5.84
CA GLU A 650 23.26 -5.46 6.95
C GLU A 650 23.03 -6.27 8.23
N THR A 651 22.82 -7.59 8.16
CA THR A 651 22.62 -8.45 9.34
C THR A 651 23.76 -9.43 9.62
N GLU A 652 24.56 -9.82 8.62
CA GLU A 652 25.63 -10.82 8.79
C GLU A 652 27.03 -10.20 8.82
N LEU A 653 27.26 -9.11 8.07
CA LEU A 653 28.59 -8.49 7.90
C LEU A 653 28.74 -7.07 8.50
N GLY A 654 27.62 -6.41 8.85
CA GLY A 654 27.64 -5.02 9.35
C GLY A 654 28.12 -3.95 8.34
N ILE A 655 28.11 -4.25 7.04
CA ILE A 655 28.65 -3.40 5.97
C ILE A 655 27.57 -2.49 5.39
N VAL A 656 27.83 -1.19 5.41
CA VAL A 656 27.06 -0.17 4.69
C VAL A 656 27.21 -0.38 3.17
N SER A 657 26.12 -0.80 2.52
CA SER A 657 26.13 -1.17 1.09
C SER A 657 25.34 -0.21 0.19
N GLN A 658 25.91 0.15 -0.97
CA GLN A 658 25.28 0.94 -2.02
C GLN A 658 25.18 0.13 -3.32
N CYS A 659 24.00 -0.43 -3.55
CA CYS A 659 23.69 -1.19 -4.76
C CYS A 659 23.39 -0.27 -5.96
N CYS A 660 23.83 -0.67 -7.14
CA CYS A 660 23.66 0.02 -8.41
C CYS A 660 23.12 -0.92 -9.48
N GLN A 661 22.15 -0.45 -10.27
CA GLN A 661 21.60 -1.22 -11.39
C GLN A 661 22.56 -1.14 -12.60
N PRO A 662 22.96 -2.27 -13.24
CA PRO A 662 23.94 -2.28 -14.33
C PRO A 662 23.57 -1.35 -15.49
N LEU A 663 22.30 -1.35 -15.89
CA LEU A 663 21.75 -0.51 -16.97
C LEU A 663 21.70 0.99 -16.64
N GLN A 664 21.95 1.39 -15.38
CA GLN A 664 22.08 2.80 -15.00
C GLN A 664 23.55 3.17 -14.78
N ALA A 665 24.36 2.29 -14.18
CA ALA A 665 25.82 2.45 -14.10
C ALA A 665 26.45 2.64 -15.49
N LYS A 666 26.06 1.80 -16.47
CA LYS A 666 26.52 1.87 -17.88
C LYS A 666 26.20 3.19 -18.60
N LYS A 667 25.29 4.02 -18.07
CA LYS A 667 24.96 5.32 -18.68
C LYS A 667 25.84 6.47 -18.23
N LEU A 668 26.60 6.31 -17.12
CA LEU A 668 27.46 7.34 -16.53
C LEU A 668 26.77 8.73 -16.41
N SER A 669 25.46 8.72 -16.18
CA SER A 669 24.66 9.95 -16.20
C SER A 669 24.94 10.79 -14.96
N LYS A 670 25.39 12.04 -15.15
CA LYS A 670 25.69 12.97 -14.05
C LYS A 670 24.53 13.09 -13.04
N GLN A 671 23.28 13.07 -13.51
CA GLN A 671 22.11 13.12 -12.62
C GLN A 671 21.89 11.80 -11.84
N TYR A 672 22.27 10.64 -12.40
CA TYR A 672 22.26 9.38 -11.66
C TYR A 672 23.35 9.36 -10.59
N LEU A 673 24.59 9.74 -10.96
CA LEU A 673 25.73 9.83 -10.04
C LEU A 673 25.43 10.81 -8.88
N GLU A 674 24.85 11.98 -9.17
CA GLU A 674 24.43 12.96 -8.17
C GLU A 674 23.39 12.39 -7.18
N ASN A 675 22.39 11.64 -7.67
CA ASN A 675 21.40 10.98 -6.82
C ASN A 675 21.97 9.77 -6.04
N VAL A 676 23.04 9.14 -6.52
CA VAL A 676 23.77 8.10 -5.77
C VAL A 676 24.65 8.73 -4.69
N ALA A 677 25.35 9.83 -4.99
CA ALA A 677 26.15 10.59 -4.03
C ALA A 677 25.27 11.10 -2.86
N LEU A 678 24.07 11.62 -3.14
CA LEU A 678 23.09 12.00 -2.10
C LEU A 678 22.76 10.82 -1.16
N LYS A 679 22.61 9.59 -1.68
CA LYS A 679 22.37 8.40 -0.84
C LYS A 679 23.61 7.97 -0.05
N ILE A 680 24.80 8.08 -0.64
CA ILE A 680 26.07 7.72 0.00
C ILE A 680 26.37 8.67 1.16
N ASN A 681 26.16 9.98 0.99
CA ASN A 681 26.45 10.96 2.04
C ASN A 681 25.67 10.71 3.33
N VAL A 682 24.37 10.43 3.22
CA VAL A 682 23.51 10.08 4.36
C VAL A 682 23.95 8.79 5.03
N LYS A 683 24.36 7.78 4.24
CA LYS A 683 24.89 6.51 4.74
C LYS A 683 26.23 6.67 5.48
N ALA A 684 27.03 7.66 5.10
CA ALA A 684 28.26 8.07 5.80
C ALA A 684 28.00 9.06 6.95
N GLY A 685 26.74 9.25 7.39
CA GLY A 685 26.38 10.12 8.51
C GLY A 685 26.35 11.63 8.19
N GLY A 686 26.53 12.02 6.94
CA GLY A 686 26.43 13.40 6.46
C GLY A 686 24.98 13.92 6.39
N ARG A 687 24.84 15.20 6.05
CA ARG A 687 23.54 15.88 5.83
C ARG A 687 23.55 16.59 4.49
N ASN A 688 22.55 16.31 3.65
CA ASN A 688 22.52 16.82 2.28
C ASN A 688 22.06 18.27 2.23
N THR A 689 20.95 18.56 2.89
CA THR A 689 20.29 19.87 3.02
C THR A 689 19.62 19.94 4.39
N VAL A 690 19.36 21.13 4.89
CA VAL A 690 18.55 21.37 6.11
C VAL A 690 17.61 22.55 5.88
N LEU A 691 16.53 22.64 6.66
CA LEU A 691 15.63 23.79 6.63
C LEU A 691 16.37 25.02 7.19
N ASN A 692 16.41 26.14 6.44
CA ASN A 692 17.02 27.39 6.90
C ASN A 692 16.39 27.85 8.24
N ASP A 693 15.07 27.70 8.35
CA ASP A 693 14.31 28.17 9.49
C ASP A 693 14.53 27.29 10.74
N ALA A 694 15.00 26.04 10.56
CA ALA A 694 15.39 25.20 11.67
C ALA A 694 16.69 25.67 12.33
N ILE A 695 17.68 26.07 11.52
CA ILE A 695 18.91 26.72 12.01
C ILE A 695 18.57 28.03 12.74
N GLN A 696 17.64 28.81 12.18
CA GLN A 696 17.22 30.09 12.75
C GLN A 696 16.26 29.96 13.95
N ARG A 697 15.91 28.73 14.37
CA ARG A 697 14.91 28.42 15.41
C ARG A 697 13.54 29.08 15.21
N ARG A 698 13.09 29.12 13.94
CA ARG A 698 11.84 29.74 13.47
C ARG A 698 10.72 28.75 13.16
N ILE A 699 10.84 27.50 13.62
CA ILE A 699 9.79 26.48 13.49
C ILE A 699 9.12 26.29 14.87
N PRO A 700 7.89 26.83 15.07
CA PRO A 700 7.17 26.72 16.34
C PRO A 700 6.92 25.27 16.74
N ASN A 701 6.83 25.02 18.05
CA ASN A 701 6.64 23.70 18.65
C ASN A 701 7.72 22.64 18.30
N VAL A 702 8.82 23.01 17.64
CA VAL A 702 9.90 22.10 17.22
C VAL A 702 11.28 22.61 17.59
N THR A 703 11.58 23.89 17.36
CA THR A 703 12.95 24.44 17.46
C THR A 703 13.17 25.42 18.61
N ASP A 704 12.09 25.73 19.33
CA ASP A 704 12.04 26.49 20.57
C ASP A 704 12.42 25.62 21.80
N PHE A 705 11.96 24.36 21.86
CA PHE A 705 12.35 23.38 22.87
C PHE A 705 12.79 22.05 22.23
N PRO A 706 13.67 21.26 22.88
CA PRO A 706 14.03 19.90 22.47
C PRO A 706 12.81 19.06 22.09
N THR A 707 12.67 18.78 20.80
CA THR A 707 11.52 18.10 20.22
C THR A 707 12.00 16.93 19.37
N ILE A 708 11.37 15.77 19.54
CA ILE A 708 11.63 14.58 18.74
C ILE A 708 10.44 14.32 17.81
N ILE A 709 10.71 14.13 16.51
CA ILE A 709 9.69 13.80 15.53
C ILE A 709 9.87 12.34 15.11
N PHE A 710 8.85 11.53 15.42
CA PHE A 710 8.73 10.15 15.01
C PHE A 710 7.92 10.03 13.71
N GLY A 711 8.12 8.91 13.02
CA GLY A 711 7.04 8.35 12.24
C GLY A 711 7.09 6.82 12.16
N ALA A 712 5.95 6.22 11.88
CA ALA A 712 5.76 4.78 11.96
C ALA A 712 4.83 4.24 10.86
N ASP A 713 5.11 3.02 10.39
CA ASP A 713 4.37 2.26 9.37
C ASP A 713 4.26 0.79 9.77
N VAL A 714 3.20 0.11 9.31
CA VAL A 714 3.06 -1.34 9.39
C VAL A 714 2.79 -1.92 8.00
N THR A 715 3.71 -2.76 7.53
CA THR A 715 3.62 -3.43 6.23
C THR A 715 3.15 -4.88 6.41
N HIS A 716 1.93 -5.19 5.98
CA HIS A 716 1.37 -6.56 5.98
C HIS A 716 1.79 -7.40 4.75
N PRO A 717 1.71 -8.74 4.85
CA PRO A 717 1.85 -9.67 3.71
C PRO A 717 0.78 -9.53 2.63
N GLN A 718 1.05 -10.12 1.46
CA GLN A 718 0.16 -10.03 0.30
C GLN A 718 -1.18 -10.77 0.55
N PRO A 719 -2.29 -10.40 -0.11
CA PRO A 719 -3.54 -11.14 0.02
C PRO A 719 -3.42 -12.57 -0.51
N GLY A 720 -3.73 -13.57 0.32
CA GLY A 720 -3.51 -15.00 0.01
C GLY A 720 -2.12 -15.53 0.35
N GLU A 721 -1.37 -14.78 1.15
CA GLU A 721 -0.19 -15.20 1.89
C GLU A 721 -0.56 -15.10 3.37
N ASP A 722 -0.81 -16.22 4.03
CA ASP A 722 -1.59 -16.27 5.29
C ASP A 722 -0.72 -16.59 6.53
N SER A 723 0.59 -16.81 6.35
CA SER A 723 1.52 -17.23 7.41
C SER A 723 2.67 -16.25 7.68
N SER A 724 2.95 -15.31 6.78
CA SER A 724 4.06 -14.35 6.95
C SER A 724 3.72 -13.29 8.01
N PRO A 725 4.70 -12.76 8.77
CA PRO A 725 4.45 -11.73 9.77
C PRO A 725 4.12 -10.37 9.13
N SER A 726 3.47 -9.49 9.89
CA SER A 726 3.49 -8.05 9.56
C SER A 726 4.80 -7.45 10.06
N ILE A 727 5.38 -6.50 9.32
CA ILE A 727 6.58 -5.78 9.76
C ILE A 727 6.19 -4.39 10.20
N ALA A 728 6.31 -4.11 11.50
CA ALA A 728 6.20 -2.77 12.06
C ALA A 728 7.56 -2.07 12.02
N ALA A 729 7.55 -0.75 11.84
CA ALA A 729 8.78 0.00 11.62
C ALA A 729 8.63 1.45 12.11
N VAL A 730 9.57 1.90 12.94
CA VAL A 730 9.52 3.21 13.61
C VAL A 730 10.83 3.95 13.38
N VAL A 731 10.76 5.21 12.94
CA VAL A 731 11.90 6.12 12.84
C VAL A 731 11.74 7.32 13.78
N ALA A 732 12.84 7.90 14.22
CA ALA A 732 12.87 9.15 14.96
C ALA A 732 14.01 10.06 14.50
N SER A 733 13.80 11.37 14.57
CA SER A 733 14.82 12.39 14.38
C SER A 733 15.93 12.27 15.43
N MET A 734 17.19 12.44 15.04
CA MET A 734 18.37 12.26 15.90
C MET A 734 19.21 13.54 16.07
N ASP A 735 18.89 14.62 15.34
CA ASP A 735 19.46 15.95 15.50
C ASP A 735 18.39 17.01 15.79
N TRP A 736 18.72 17.96 16.65
CA TRP A 736 17.88 19.10 17.05
C TRP A 736 18.79 20.33 17.19
N PRO A 737 18.42 21.51 16.64
CA PRO A 737 17.11 21.84 16.07
C PRO A 737 16.86 21.44 14.60
N GLU A 738 17.82 20.85 13.86
CA GLU A 738 17.68 20.71 12.40
C GLU A 738 16.81 19.54 11.88
N VAL A 739 16.46 18.56 12.72
CA VAL A 739 15.48 17.47 12.46
C VAL A 739 15.64 16.80 11.07
N THR A 740 16.88 16.47 10.71
CA THR A 740 17.30 16.02 9.36
C THR A 740 17.92 14.61 9.38
N LYS A 741 18.62 14.23 10.44
CA LYS A 741 19.13 12.87 10.66
C LYS A 741 18.05 12.01 11.33
N TYR A 742 17.90 10.77 10.88
CA TYR A 742 16.92 9.83 11.42
C TYR A 742 17.55 8.47 11.69
N ARG A 743 17.13 7.82 12.77
CA ARG A 743 17.40 6.41 13.07
C ARG A 743 16.09 5.64 12.96
N GLY A 744 16.14 4.47 12.32
CA GLY A 744 15.01 3.55 12.20
C GLY A 744 15.25 2.24 12.94
N LEU A 745 14.17 1.68 13.48
CA LEU A 745 14.08 0.33 14.02
C LEU A 745 12.93 -0.40 13.32
N VAL A 746 12.99 -1.73 13.29
CA VAL A 746 11.99 -2.61 12.69
C VAL A 746 11.74 -3.79 13.62
N SER A 747 10.50 -4.27 13.67
CA SER A 747 10.13 -5.47 14.42
C SER A 747 9.08 -6.28 13.67
N ALA A 748 9.09 -7.60 13.86
CA ALA A 748 8.14 -8.52 13.25
C ALA A 748 7.02 -8.85 14.24
N GLN A 749 5.76 -8.73 13.79
CA GLN A 749 4.58 -8.96 14.60
C GLN A 749 3.56 -9.85 13.86
N ALA A 750 2.46 -10.19 14.54
CA ALA A 750 1.51 -11.21 14.08
C ALA A 750 0.89 -10.92 12.70
N HIS A 751 0.35 -11.96 12.09
CA HIS A 751 -0.22 -11.90 10.74
C HIS A 751 -1.39 -10.90 10.68
N ARG A 752 -1.24 -9.83 9.90
CA ARG A 752 -2.20 -8.71 9.75
C ARG A 752 -2.48 -7.91 11.03
N GLU A 753 -1.63 -8.04 12.03
CA GLU A 753 -1.60 -7.14 13.18
C GLU A 753 -1.20 -5.72 12.74
N GLU A 754 -2.07 -4.74 12.99
CA GLU A 754 -1.87 -3.33 12.63
C GLU A 754 -1.30 -2.50 13.79
N ILE A 755 -1.60 -2.82 15.06
CA ILE A 755 -1.07 -2.08 16.21
C ILE A 755 0.42 -2.41 16.37
N ILE A 756 1.26 -1.42 16.65
CA ILE A 756 2.72 -1.66 16.81
C ILE A 756 2.99 -2.28 18.19
N GLN A 757 3.00 -3.61 18.23
CA GLN A 757 3.14 -4.40 19.46
C GLN A 757 4.52 -4.22 20.14
N ASP A 758 5.56 -3.92 19.36
CA ASP A 758 6.92 -3.69 19.86
C ASP A 758 7.30 -2.20 19.95
N LEU A 759 6.30 -1.30 20.06
CA LEU A 759 6.55 0.13 20.27
C LEU A 759 7.18 0.34 21.67
N TYR A 760 6.65 -0.37 22.66
CA TYR A 760 7.17 -0.53 24.01
C TYR A 760 6.78 -1.93 24.51
N LYS A 761 7.69 -2.63 25.21
CA LYS A 761 7.41 -3.95 25.80
C LYS A 761 8.11 -4.14 27.14
N LYS A 762 7.49 -4.97 27.99
CA LYS A 762 8.06 -5.51 29.23
C LYS A 762 8.25 -7.02 29.04
N TYR A 763 9.38 -7.57 29.46
CA TYR A 763 9.57 -9.02 29.55
C TYR A 763 10.42 -9.39 30.76
N GLN A 764 10.23 -10.59 31.29
CA GLN A 764 11.06 -11.12 32.36
C GLN A 764 12.30 -11.79 31.76
N ASP A 765 13.47 -11.22 32.02
CA ASP A 765 14.77 -11.76 31.66
C ASP A 765 15.30 -12.62 32.83
N PRO A 766 15.67 -13.90 32.61
CA PRO A 766 16.13 -14.79 33.70
C PRO A 766 17.37 -14.31 34.47
N GLN A 767 18.14 -13.37 33.91
CA GLN A 767 19.35 -12.82 34.54
C GLN A 767 19.18 -11.36 34.99
N LYS A 768 18.28 -10.61 34.37
CA LYS A 768 18.12 -9.15 34.59
C LYS A 768 16.78 -8.74 35.23
N GLY A 769 15.90 -9.70 35.53
CA GLY A 769 14.58 -9.42 36.08
C GLY A 769 13.67 -8.75 35.06
N LEU A 770 12.89 -7.75 35.48
CA LEU A 770 11.95 -7.06 34.59
C LEU A 770 12.69 -6.12 33.63
N VAL A 771 12.76 -6.46 32.35
CA VAL A 771 13.41 -5.65 31.31
C VAL A 771 12.40 -4.82 30.53
N HIS A 772 12.60 -3.51 30.55
CA HIS A 772 11.85 -2.52 29.76
C HIS A 772 12.54 -2.26 28.42
N SER A 773 11.85 -2.56 27.32
CA SER A 773 12.37 -2.57 25.94
C SER A 773 11.33 -1.98 24.96
N GLY A 774 11.57 -2.13 23.66
CA GLY A 774 10.72 -1.65 22.57
C GLY A 774 11.23 -0.41 21.86
N MET A 775 10.79 -0.22 20.62
CA MET A 775 11.41 0.68 19.65
C MET A 775 11.46 2.15 20.12
N ILE A 776 10.42 2.66 20.78
CA ILE A 776 10.39 4.07 21.17
C ILE A 776 11.38 4.38 22.30
N ARG A 777 11.54 3.45 23.25
CA ARG A 777 12.49 3.57 24.37
C ARG A 777 13.93 3.63 23.87
N GLU A 778 14.30 2.78 22.92
CA GLU A 778 15.62 2.81 22.29
C GLU A 778 15.88 4.11 21.51
N LEU A 779 14.86 4.64 20.83
CA LEU A 779 14.97 5.89 20.07
C LEU A 779 15.09 7.13 20.99
N PHE A 780 14.44 7.15 22.16
CA PHE A 780 14.69 8.19 23.16
C PHE A 780 16.13 8.14 23.72
N ILE A 781 16.65 6.95 24.02
CA ILE A 781 18.05 6.77 24.46
C ILE A 781 19.02 7.23 23.36
N ALA A 782 18.74 6.89 22.10
CA ALA A 782 19.53 7.32 20.96
C ALA A 782 19.50 8.85 20.80
N PHE A 783 18.33 9.50 20.91
CA PHE A 783 18.21 10.96 20.87
C PHE A 783 19.04 11.64 21.96
N ARG A 784 18.96 11.19 23.22
CA ARG A 784 19.74 11.75 24.33
C ARG A 784 21.25 11.58 24.11
N ARG A 785 21.69 10.45 23.56
CA ARG A 785 23.09 10.21 23.18
C ARG A 785 23.56 11.05 21.99
N SER A 786 22.67 11.39 21.05
CA SER A 786 23.01 12.16 19.85
C SER A 786 22.94 13.68 20.01
N THR A 787 22.09 14.18 20.92
CA THR A 787 21.83 15.63 21.10
C THR A 787 22.29 16.18 22.46
N GLY A 788 22.57 15.32 23.44
CA GLY A 788 22.76 15.72 24.83
C GLY A 788 21.47 16.15 25.55
N GLN A 789 20.32 16.18 24.86
CA GLN A 789 19.04 16.68 25.40
C GLN A 789 18.01 15.56 25.58
N LYS A 790 17.07 15.73 26.53
CA LYS A 790 15.86 14.89 26.56
C LYS A 790 14.72 15.62 25.82
N PRO A 791 13.88 14.94 25.03
CA PRO A 791 12.74 15.59 24.40
C PRO A 791 11.77 16.13 25.45
N HIS A 792 11.24 17.33 25.26
CA HIS A 792 10.10 17.86 26.02
C HIS A 792 8.79 17.79 25.22
N ARG A 793 8.89 17.62 23.90
CA ARG A 793 7.76 17.37 23.00
C ARG A 793 8.03 16.17 22.08
N ILE A 794 6.95 15.47 21.76
CA ILE A 794 6.87 14.34 20.82
C ILE A 794 5.87 14.71 19.73
N ILE A 795 6.29 14.54 18.48
CA ILE A 795 5.38 14.62 17.32
C ILE A 795 5.44 13.26 16.63
N PHE A 796 4.34 12.50 16.67
CA PHE A 796 4.27 11.12 16.22
C PHE A 796 3.34 11.01 15.01
N TYR A 797 3.91 10.74 13.83
CA TYR A 797 3.13 10.55 12.61
C TYR A 797 2.99 9.07 12.23
N ARG A 798 1.77 8.59 12.00
CA ARG A 798 1.46 7.16 11.82
C ARG A 798 0.81 6.88 10.46
N ASP A 799 1.53 6.31 9.49
CA ASP A 799 0.95 5.89 8.19
C ASP A 799 0.14 4.59 8.36
N GLY A 800 -0.72 4.29 7.38
CA GLY A 800 -1.39 2.99 7.20
C GLY A 800 -2.79 2.86 7.82
N VAL A 801 -3.01 3.45 9.00
CA VAL A 801 -4.19 3.18 9.85
C VAL A 801 -5.51 3.61 9.21
N SER A 802 -6.54 2.75 9.29
CA SER A 802 -7.88 3.05 8.81
C SER A 802 -8.75 3.78 9.86
N GLU A 803 -9.73 4.57 9.39
CA GLU A 803 -10.63 5.38 10.24
C GLU A 803 -11.28 4.55 11.37
N GLY A 804 -11.77 3.35 11.06
CA GLY A 804 -12.37 2.44 12.03
C GLY A 804 -11.40 1.75 13.01
N GLN A 805 -10.11 2.12 13.00
CA GLN A 805 -9.09 1.64 13.94
C GLN A 805 -8.45 2.77 14.75
N PHE A 806 -8.80 4.05 14.49
CA PHE A 806 -8.18 5.22 15.10
C PHE A 806 -8.12 5.15 16.63
N SER A 807 -9.26 4.90 17.29
CA SER A 807 -9.33 4.84 18.76
C SER A 807 -8.51 3.71 19.36
N GLN A 808 -8.48 2.53 18.72
CA GLN A 808 -7.76 1.36 19.22
C GLN A 808 -6.23 1.53 19.07
N VAL A 809 -5.77 2.03 17.91
CA VAL A 809 -4.37 2.33 17.67
C VAL A 809 -3.89 3.47 18.58
N LEU A 810 -4.68 4.55 18.71
CA LEU A 810 -4.34 5.66 19.59
C LEU A 810 -4.19 5.19 21.04
N LEU A 811 -5.18 4.47 21.59
CA LEU A 811 -5.14 3.99 22.98
C LEU A 811 -3.86 3.19 23.26
N HIS A 812 -3.56 2.20 22.42
CA HIS A 812 -2.44 1.28 22.64
C HIS A 812 -1.07 1.92 22.34
N GLU A 813 -0.93 2.66 21.25
CA GLU A 813 0.35 3.30 20.90
C GLU A 813 0.64 4.51 21.80
N MET A 814 -0.37 5.25 22.26
CA MET A 814 -0.21 6.33 23.25
C MET A 814 0.14 5.80 24.65
N GLN A 815 -0.46 4.68 25.09
CA GLN A 815 -0.06 4.01 26.32
C GLN A 815 1.41 3.56 26.24
N ALA A 816 1.82 2.93 25.13
CA ALA A 816 3.20 2.55 24.89
C ALA A 816 4.18 3.75 24.89
N ILE A 817 3.80 4.89 24.31
CA ILE A 817 4.57 6.15 24.41
C ILE A 817 4.74 6.57 25.88
N ARG A 818 3.66 6.57 26.68
CA ARG A 818 3.67 6.99 28.08
C ARG A 818 4.49 6.07 28.97
N GLU A 819 4.32 4.75 28.88
CA GLU A 819 5.09 3.78 29.68
C GLU A 819 6.59 3.78 29.34
N ALA A 820 6.95 4.02 28.07
CA ALA A 820 8.34 4.19 27.67
C ALA A 820 8.98 5.45 28.26
N CYS A 821 8.21 6.52 28.47
CA CYS A 821 8.68 7.74 29.12
C CYS A 821 8.87 7.52 30.63
N GLY A 822 7.86 7.01 31.34
CA GLY A 822 7.95 6.74 32.77
C GLY A 822 9.03 5.73 33.19
N THR A 823 9.57 4.93 32.25
CA THR A 823 10.69 4.01 32.49
C THR A 823 12.07 4.56 32.06
N LEU A 824 12.15 5.84 31.68
CA LEU A 824 13.41 6.57 31.45
C LEU A 824 13.77 7.44 32.66
N GLU A 825 12.78 8.08 33.27
CA GLU A 825 12.91 9.02 34.38
C GLU A 825 11.54 9.13 35.07
N GLU A 826 11.50 9.18 36.40
CA GLU A 826 10.23 9.30 37.14
C GLU A 826 9.56 10.65 36.86
N GLY A 827 8.24 10.66 36.69
CA GLY A 827 7.46 11.86 36.33
C GLY A 827 7.69 12.41 34.92
N TYR A 828 8.60 11.84 34.11
CA TYR A 828 8.89 12.32 32.75
C TYR A 828 7.70 12.07 31.81
N CYS A 829 6.93 13.13 31.57
CA CYS A 829 5.74 13.14 30.73
C CYS A 829 5.83 14.24 29.64
N PRO A 830 6.58 14.01 28.54
CA PRO A 830 6.70 14.97 27.45
C PRO A 830 5.37 15.11 26.68
N ARG A 831 5.10 16.30 26.14
CA ARG A 831 3.83 16.61 25.45
C ARG A 831 3.74 15.94 24.07
N VAL A 832 2.64 15.27 23.77
CA VAL A 832 2.48 14.46 22.54
C VAL A 832 1.51 15.11 21.55
N THR A 833 1.88 15.09 20.25
CA THR A 833 0.97 15.24 19.12
C THR A 833 0.94 13.93 18.35
N PHE A 834 -0.22 13.30 18.19
CA PHE A 834 -0.39 12.05 17.44
C PHE A 834 -1.19 12.34 16.16
N VAL A 835 -0.56 12.11 15.01
CA VAL A 835 -1.13 12.43 13.69
C VAL A 835 -1.16 11.17 12.83
N VAL A 836 -2.34 10.63 12.55
CA VAL A 836 -2.48 9.58 11.53
C VAL A 836 -2.30 10.19 10.15
N VAL A 837 -1.59 9.46 9.29
CA VAL A 837 -1.31 9.81 7.90
C VAL A 837 -1.92 8.74 7.02
N GLN A 838 -2.60 9.16 5.96
CA GLN A 838 -3.27 8.26 5.04
C GLN A 838 -2.91 8.61 3.60
N LYS A 839 -2.01 7.82 3.00
CA LYS A 839 -1.66 7.93 1.57
C LYS A 839 -2.66 7.25 0.62
N ARG A 840 -3.51 6.36 1.15
CA ARG A 840 -4.20 5.31 0.39
C ARG A 840 -5.72 5.49 0.30
N HIS A 841 -6.20 6.74 0.20
CA HIS A 841 -7.62 7.08 0.02
C HIS A 841 -8.00 7.39 -1.44
N HIS A 842 -9.27 7.74 -1.66
CA HIS A 842 -9.88 7.98 -2.96
C HIS A 842 -10.14 9.46 -3.29
N THR A 843 -10.01 10.38 -2.33
CA THR A 843 -9.95 11.84 -2.55
C THR A 843 -8.88 12.24 -3.56
N ARG A 844 -9.25 13.08 -4.54
CA ARG A 844 -8.42 13.66 -5.61
C ARG A 844 -8.76 15.12 -5.80
N PHE A 845 -7.76 15.90 -6.17
CA PHE A 845 -7.90 17.33 -6.45
C PHE A 845 -7.51 17.64 -7.89
N PHE A 846 -8.29 18.52 -8.51
CA PHE A 846 -8.12 19.03 -9.86
C PHE A 846 -8.09 20.57 -9.79
N PRO A 847 -7.35 21.26 -10.65
CA PRO A 847 -7.48 22.72 -10.74
C PRO A 847 -8.92 23.11 -11.09
N ALA A 848 -9.37 24.29 -10.67
CA ALA A 848 -10.65 24.85 -11.10
C ALA A 848 -10.67 25.06 -12.64
N ASP A 849 -9.52 25.45 -13.21
CA ASP A 849 -9.30 25.62 -14.65
C ASP A 849 -7.99 24.93 -15.05
N HIS A 850 -8.05 23.98 -15.99
CA HIS A 850 -6.87 23.22 -16.46
C HIS A 850 -5.96 24.03 -17.40
N ASN A 851 -6.42 25.18 -17.91
CA ASN A 851 -5.66 26.03 -18.82
C ASN A 851 -4.76 27.02 -18.07
N LYS A 852 -5.12 27.38 -16.83
CA LYS A 852 -4.39 28.34 -15.99
C LYS A 852 -3.09 27.75 -15.45
N ARG A 853 -1.99 28.06 -16.14
CA ARG A 853 -0.64 27.59 -15.82
C ARG A 853 -0.14 27.99 -14.44
N ASP A 854 -0.63 29.08 -13.87
CA ASP A 854 -0.30 29.52 -12.51
C ASP A 854 -1.00 28.69 -11.41
N LEU A 855 -2.02 27.90 -11.75
CA LEU A 855 -2.73 26.98 -10.84
C LEU A 855 -2.27 25.52 -10.99
N THR A 856 -1.39 25.22 -11.94
CA THR A 856 -1.00 23.85 -12.31
C THR A 856 0.50 23.64 -12.32
N ASP A 857 0.95 22.44 -11.99
CA ASP A 857 2.32 22.02 -12.26
C ASP A 857 2.54 21.60 -13.74
N LYS A 858 3.79 21.21 -14.07
CA LYS A 858 4.18 20.74 -15.41
C LYS A 858 3.42 19.50 -15.89
N SER A 859 2.68 18.82 -15.03
CA SER A 859 1.89 17.63 -15.35
C SER A 859 0.39 17.89 -15.53
N GLY A 860 -0.09 19.09 -15.17
CA GLY A 860 -1.50 19.46 -15.10
C GLY A 860 -2.15 19.16 -13.74
N ASN A 861 -1.36 18.81 -12.72
CA ASN A 861 -1.86 18.62 -11.36
C ASN A 861 -1.91 19.95 -10.60
N ILE A 862 -2.69 19.98 -9.52
CA ILE A 862 -2.60 21.04 -8.51
C ILE A 862 -1.17 21.20 -7.99
N LEU A 863 -0.86 22.40 -7.48
CA LEU A 863 0.50 22.75 -7.07
C LEU A 863 1.00 21.95 -5.85
N PRO A 864 2.32 21.70 -5.72
CA PRO A 864 2.92 21.32 -4.45
C PRO A 864 2.69 22.42 -3.41
N GLY A 865 2.45 22.02 -2.16
CA GLY A 865 2.05 22.90 -1.07
C GLY A 865 0.54 23.17 -0.97
N THR A 866 -0.28 22.64 -1.89
CA THR A 866 -1.75 22.84 -1.84
C THR A 866 -2.34 22.08 -0.63
N VAL A 867 -2.96 22.82 0.28
CA VAL A 867 -3.69 22.33 1.47
C VAL A 867 -5.19 22.56 1.33
N VAL A 868 -5.97 21.61 1.82
CA VAL A 868 -7.41 21.72 2.09
C VAL A 868 -7.67 21.31 3.53
N ASP A 869 -8.27 22.21 4.30
CA ASP A 869 -8.78 22.00 5.65
C ASP A 869 -10.24 22.48 5.80
N SER A 870 -10.96 22.55 4.67
CA SER A 870 -12.33 23.08 4.56
C SER A 870 -13.26 22.20 3.70
N LYS A 871 -14.57 22.32 3.91
CA LYS A 871 -15.71 21.69 3.19
C LYS A 871 -15.74 20.16 3.21
N ILE A 872 -14.73 19.51 2.62
CA ILE A 872 -14.63 18.05 2.46
C ILE A 872 -13.88 17.35 3.61
N CYS A 873 -13.36 18.13 4.54
CA CYS A 873 -12.75 17.69 5.79
C CYS A 873 -13.82 17.31 6.83
N HIS A 874 -13.41 16.68 7.93
CA HIS A 874 -14.30 16.19 8.97
C HIS A 874 -15.05 17.35 9.67
N PRO A 875 -16.35 17.20 10.04
CA PRO A 875 -17.14 18.28 10.62
C PRO A 875 -16.48 19.00 11.82
N THR A 876 -15.94 18.23 12.77
CA THR A 876 -15.50 18.71 14.09
C THR A 876 -14.00 18.50 14.36
N GLU A 877 -13.51 17.28 14.15
CA GLU A 877 -12.12 16.85 14.39
C GLU A 877 -11.08 17.58 13.52
N PHE A 878 -9.81 17.52 13.94
CA PHE A 878 -8.71 18.23 13.29
C PHE A 878 -8.02 17.40 12.18
N ASP A 879 -8.61 17.39 10.97
CA ASP A 879 -8.03 16.81 9.76
C ASP A 879 -7.66 17.83 8.68
N PHE A 880 -6.75 17.48 7.77
CA PHE A 880 -6.46 18.22 6.54
C PHE A 880 -5.85 17.35 5.45
N TYR A 881 -6.02 17.74 4.19
CA TYR A 881 -5.32 17.18 3.04
C TYR A 881 -4.17 18.09 2.62
N LEU A 882 -3.00 17.52 2.32
CA LEU A 882 -1.83 18.24 1.81
C LEU A 882 -1.26 17.52 0.57
N ASN A 883 -1.25 18.22 -0.56
CA ASN A 883 -0.46 17.84 -1.73
C ASN A 883 0.91 18.55 -1.68
N SER A 884 1.86 18.00 -0.94
CA SER A 884 3.22 18.56 -0.79
C SER A 884 4.08 18.47 -2.07
N HIS A 885 3.69 17.65 -3.05
CA HIS A 885 4.57 17.19 -4.13
C HIS A 885 4.04 17.53 -5.54
N ALA A 886 4.97 17.75 -6.47
CA ALA A 886 4.63 17.89 -7.88
C ALA A 886 4.36 16.52 -8.53
N GLY A 887 3.28 16.45 -9.30
CA GLY A 887 2.92 15.31 -10.12
C GLY A 887 3.97 15.07 -11.21
N ILE A 888 4.45 13.83 -11.31
CA ILE A 888 5.35 13.39 -12.38
C ILE A 888 4.55 12.68 -13.48
N GLN A 889 3.55 11.88 -13.07
CA GLN A 889 2.71 11.08 -13.97
C GLN A 889 1.32 10.90 -13.33
N GLY A 890 0.28 10.85 -14.16
CA GLY A 890 -1.09 10.61 -13.72
C GLY A 890 -1.71 11.80 -12.97
N THR A 891 -2.58 11.49 -12.02
CA THR A 891 -3.19 12.44 -11.09
C THR A 891 -2.60 12.25 -9.71
N SER A 892 -2.11 13.32 -9.10
CA SER A 892 -1.52 13.33 -7.75
C SER A 892 -2.53 12.86 -6.71
N ARG A 893 -2.01 12.28 -5.64
CA ARG A 893 -2.80 11.97 -4.43
C ARG A 893 -2.36 12.94 -3.35
N PRO A 894 -3.19 13.93 -2.95
CA PRO A 894 -2.93 14.62 -1.69
C PRO A 894 -2.87 13.57 -0.59
N THR A 895 -2.05 13.79 0.43
CA THR A 895 -2.03 12.93 1.62
C THR A 895 -2.99 13.51 2.65
N HIS A 896 -3.83 12.65 3.23
CA HIS A 896 -4.72 13.02 4.33
C HIS A 896 -3.99 12.88 5.67
N TYR A 897 -4.15 13.87 6.54
CA TYR A 897 -3.57 13.96 7.88
C TYR A 897 -4.70 14.18 8.87
N HIS A 898 -4.73 13.41 9.94
CA HIS A 898 -5.77 13.49 10.96
C HIS A 898 -5.12 13.48 12.35
N VAL A 899 -5.30 14.55 13.12
CA VAL A 899 -4.74 14.67 14.47
C VAL A 899 -5.67 13.96 15.45
N LEU A 900 -5.21 12.86 16.04
CA LEU A 900 -5.98 12.07 17.01
C LEU A 900 -5.76 12.51 18.46
N PHE A 901 -4.66 13.23 18.73
CA PHE A 901 -4.32 13.72 20.07
C PHE A 901 -3.32 14.87 19.96
N ASP A 902 -3.46 15.92 20.77
CA ASP A 902 -2.48 17.03 20.80
C ASP A 902 -2.45 17.77 22.15
N GLU A 903 -1.30 17.71 22.83
CA GLU A 903 -0.97 18.50 24.03
C GLU A 903 -0.03 19.69 23.74
N ASN A 904 0.50 19.77 22.51
CA ASN A 904 1.37 20.84 22.05
C ASN A 904 0.58 22.04 21.52
N ASN A 905 -0.75 21.90 21.38
CA ASN A 905 -1.68 22.95 20.96
C ASN A 905 -1.25 23.58 19.62
N PHE A 906 -1.01 22.73 18.62
CA PHE A 906 -0.69 23.15 17.27
C PHE A 906 -1.84 23.94 16.66
N THR A 907 -1.53 25.11 16.11
CA THR A 907 -2.43 25.76 15.16
C THR A 907 -2.45 24.99 13.84
N ALA A 908 -3.56 25.08 13.10
CA ALA A 908 -3.71 24.53 11.76
C ALA A 908 -2.55 24.97 10.85
N ASP A 909 -2.23 26.26 10.81
CA ASP A 909 -1.10 26.79 10.04
C ASP A 909 0.26 26.24 10.50
N GLY A 910 0.47 26.12 11.82
CA GLY A 910 1.72 25.61 12.38
C GLY A 910 1.98 24.15 11.99
N LEU A 911 0.97 23.29 12.15
CA LEU A 911 1.09 21.88 11.79
C LEU A 911 1.15 21.69 10.27
N GLN A 912 0.27 22.32 9.49
CA GLN A 912 0.26 22.22 8.03
C GLN A 912 1.60 22.67 7.42
N THR A 913 2.18 23.77 7.92
CA THR A 913 3.48 24.28 7.49
C THR A 913 4.62 23.33 7.89
N LEU A 914 4.61 22.80 9.13
CA LEU A 914 5.58 21.80 9.57
C LEU A 914 5.53 20.53 8.71
N THR A 915 4.35 19.96 8.50
CA THR A 915 4.14 18.76 7.69
C THR A 915 4.60 18.97 6.25
N ASN A 916 4.31 20.14 5.65
CA ASN A 916 4.83 20.51 4.34
C ASN A 916 6.36 20.63 4.33
N ASN A 917 6.96 21.29 5.32
CA ASN A 917 8.41 21.50 5.35
C ASN A 917 9.19 20.19 5.52
N LEU A 918 8.67 19.24 6.30
CA LEU A 918 9.22 17.88 6.44
C LEU A 918 9.18 17.04 5.14
N CYS A 919 8.44 17.49 4.11
CA CYS A 919 8.48 16.89 2.76
C CYS A 919 9.70 17.34 1.93
N TYR A 920 10.40 18.41 2.31
CA TYR A 920 11.57 18.92 1.59
C TYR A 920 12.91 18.42 2.16
N THR A 921 12.93 17.85 3.37
CA THR A 921 14.14 17.30 4.00
C THR A 921 14.51 15.90 3.52
N TYR A 922 13.73 15.27 2.62
CA TYR A 922 13.96 13.90 2.17
C TYR A 922 15.25 13.74 1.38
N ALA A 923 16.29 13.27 2.05
CA ALA A 923 17.67 13.42 1.62
C ALA A 923 18.05 12.65 0.33
N ARG A 924 17.16 11.79 -0.19
CA ARG A 924 17.42 10.94 -1.37
C ARG A 924 17.20 11.62 -2.73
N CYS A 925 16.59 12.80 -2.78
CA CYS A 925 16.39 13.56 -4.03
C CYS A 925 16.15 15.05 -3.77
N THR A 926 16.45 15.90 -4.75
CA THR A 926 16.15 17.35 -4.69
C THR A 926 14.71 17.67 -5.09
N ARG A 927 13.75 17.02 -4.43
CA ARG A 927 12.31 17.14 -4.68
C ARG A 927 11.52 17.03 -3.39
N SER A 928 10.43 17.79 -3.28
CA SER A 928 9.42 17.54 -2.26
C SER A 928 8.74 16.19 -2.53
N VAL A 929 8.65 15.36 -1.50
CA VAL A 929 7.98 14.06 -1.54
C VAL A 929 6.56 14.16 -0.99
N SER A 930 5.68 13.25 -1.43
CA SER A 930 4.25 13.25 -1.07
C SER A 930 3.93 13.16 0.43
N ILE A 931 4.94 12.76 1.21
CA ILE A 931 4.90 12.38 2.62
C ILE A 931 6.32 12.65 3.17
N GLY A 932 6.43 13.25 4.36
CA GLY A 932 7.72 13.68 4.93
C GLY A 932 8.70 12.54 5.23
N GLN A 933 9.99 12.87 5.40
CA GLN A 933 11.03 11.86 5.65
C GLN A 933 10.75 11.01 6.90
N THR A 934 10.11 11.59 7.92
CA THR A 934 9.57 10.93 9.12
C THR A 934 8.65 9.75 8.84
N ILE A 935 7.81 9.87 7.81
CA ILE A 935 6.63 9.00 7.61
C ILE A 935 6.85 8.01 6.47
N ILE A 936 7.88 8.23 5.64
CA ILE A 936 8.24 7.28 4.59
C ILE A 936 8.62 5.94 5.25
N PRO A 937 7.96 4.82 4.90
CA PRO A 937 8.20 3.53 5.55
C PRO A 937 9.68 3.16 5.59
N PRO A 938 10.23 2.68 6.72
CA PRO A 938 11.63 2.26 6.80
C PRO A 938 12.03 1.18 5.79
N SER A 939 11.09 0.38 5.29
CA SER A 939 11.29 -0.48 4.10
C SER A 939 11.83 0.31 2.88
N SER A 940 11.43 1.57 2.71
CA SER A 940 11.93 2.53 1.70
C SER A 940 13.22 3.27 2.10
N PHE A 941 13.72 3.07 3.32
CA PHE A 941 15.06 3.48 3.76
C PHE A 941 16.12 2.38 3.56
N PHE A 942 15.73 1.10 3.65
CA PHE A 942 16.62 -0.05 3.39
C PHE A 942 16.68 -0.46 1.89
N MET A 943 15.67 -0.11 1.08
CA MET A 943 15.72 -0.11 -0.41
C MET A 943 16.48 1.10 -0.98
#